data_AF-A0A8D3D6F0-F1
#
_entry.id   AF-A0A8D3D6F0-F1
#
_cell.length_a   1.000
_cell.length_b   1.000
_cell.length_c   1.000
_cell.angle_alpha   90.00
_cell.angle_beta   90.00
_cell.angle_gamma   90.00
#
_symmetry.space_group_name_H-M   'P 1'
#
loop_
_entity.id
_entity.type
_entity.pdbx_description
1 polymer ?
#
loop_
_entity_poly.entity_id
_entity_poly.type
_entity_poly.pdbx_seq_one_letter_code
_entity_poly.pdbx_strand_id
1 'polypeptide(L)'
;MNATPLLNRFPEFILTLLICTVIDRFKRHESVITFIVFPTQYPVRPSNMTYDDVNHLAAKIKPKQQRVELEMAMNTTSPNYCRSKGEQIALNVDGTTFDETSTYSVKMMDKQTFSSIQATTNTSRYAAAVFRKGELHVTPLTGILQMRPSFSYLDKADNKTREREAANEGGDSSQDEAEEEAKAITVRFARPESEQARQRRIQSYEFIQRKQAEEPWVHLHYHSVTDSRSEHEKQYLFCQSVDASENSELVKTPKEYLAMLMPPLAEEKVAKPVGPSNVLSMAQLRTLPLGEQVKTLMKNDVNMVMPFANLMGLLASGTDSTAVMRCIQQVALLVQGNWVVKSDVLYPKNTCSPHSGVPAEVLCRGRDFVMWRFTLERSVMRKEITSIIKLPPEDVKEFLEHVAKPRHNRGWEFLLPTDVDFVKKHPDVAHRQHMLWLGIQSKLNSTNLIALKPVVVSGEQRLKMAQERVHENQSSLQKELDAKRAGVGGQVKREPASDKEDEPMDTSSASSLPNGSVNGYPSSTSPAFEHTNGNGPSPELQDFVTKTFRKHFVLTLNELKRRFNLHLASMPAGWNVFHSVSDHMLQDTILLCSCKQIMVPFPAQTTAAHDEQKVFGLWESGEEFDKHRRLLYDLFTKNYRVRRNMVQVKLSQEFGEVPKADVDRLLKECCISQAGMWYLKGTIQS
;
A
#
# COMPACT_ATOMS: atom_id res chain seq x y z
N MET A 1 30.50 -28.37 9.22
CA MET A 1 31.79 -27.72 8.90
C MET A 1 31.69 -26.26 9.31
N ASN A 2 32.41 -25.90 10.37
CA ASN A 2 32.47 -24.52 10.87
C ASN A 2 33.18 -23.67 9.82
N ALA A 3 32.46 -22.75 9.18
CA ALA A 3 33.06 -21.74 8.33
C ALA A 3 33.84 -20.76 9.23
N THR A 4 35.13 -20.98 9.36
CA THR A 4 36.09 -19.96 9.81
C THR A 4 36.03 -18.78 8.84
N PRO A 5 35.65 -17.57 9.29
CA PRO A 5 35.66 -16.40 8.43
C PRO A 5 37.11 -15.91 8.32
N LEU A 6 37.72 -16.18 7.17
CA LEU A 6 39.08 -15.80 6.83
C LEU A 6 39.10 -14.53 5.97
N LEU A 7 40.10 -13.69 6.27
CA LEU A 7 40.44 -12.38 5.70
C LEU A 7 39.48 -11.23 6.03
N ASN A 8 39.95 -10.36 6.94
CA ASN A 8 39.27 -9.17 7.44
C ASN A 8 37.97 -9.44 8.21
N ARG A 9 37.98 -10.38 9.18
CA ARG A 9 37.34 -10.02 10.45
C ARG A 9 38.10 -8.78 10.93
N PHE A 10 37.54 -7.60 10.66
CA PHE A 10 37.72 -6.46 11.54
C PHE A 10 37.50 -7.04 12.95
N PRO A 11 38.60 -7.28 13.71
CA PRO A 11 38.57 -8.16 14.87
C PRO A 11 37.49 -7.62 15.76
N GLU A 12 36.44 -8.41 15.97
CA GLU A 12 35.25 -8.11 16.76
C GLU A 12 35.30 -6.67 17.22
N PHE A 13 34.97 -5.74 16.31
CA PHE A 13 34.67 -4.39 16.76
C PHE A 13 33.55 -4.71 17.71
N ILE A 14 33.84 -4.64 19.00
CA ILE A 14 32.90 -4.09 19.93
C ILE A 14 32.56 -2.79 19.19
N LEU A 15 31.49 -2.85 18.41
CA LEU A 15 30.67 -1.71 18.12
C LEU A 15 30.12 -1.41 19.51
N THR A 16 31.01 -0.93 20.38
CA THR A 16 30.69 -0.07 21.48
C THR A 16 30.20 1.10 20.69
N LEU A 17 28.91 1.01 20.31
CA LEU A 17 27.99 2.11 20.24
C LEU A 17 28.07 2.74 21.63
N LEU A 18 29.20 3.37 21.90
CA LEU A 18 29.31 4.53 22.74
C LEU A 18 28.63 5.59 21.89
N ILE A 19 27.30 5.46 21.79
CA ILE A 19 26.43 6.60 21.77
C ILE A 19 26.93 7.36 22.98
N CYS A 20 27.74 8.41 22.76
CA CYS A 20 28.11 9.33 23.82
C CYS A 20 26.85 9.52 24.65
N THR A 21 26.94 9.21 25.94
CA THR A 21 25.85 9.13 26.90
C THR A 21 25.23 10.51 27.08
N VAL A 22 24.58 11.00 26.03
CA VAL A 22 23.61 12.09 26.04
C VAL A 22 22.31 11.53 26.64
N ILE A 23 22.04 10.23 26.47
CA ILE A 23 20.84 9.58 27.01
C ILE A 23 20.96 9.37 28.54
N ASP A 24 22.11 8.94 29.06
CA ASP A 24 22.25 8.68 30.51
C ASP A 24 22.54 9.95 31.35
N ARG A 25 23.07 11.02 30.73
CA ARG A 25 23.21 12.33 31.39
C ARG A 25 21.96 13.22 31.32
N PHE A 26 20.96 12.90 30.48
CA PHE A 26 19.69 13.63 30.46
C PHE A 26 18.87 13.46 31.75
N LYS A 27 19.16 12.42 32.55
CA LYS A 27 18.47 12.14 33.82
C LYS A 27 19.12 12.75 35.06
N ARG A 28 20.37 13.22 34.99
CA ARG A 28 21.04 13.87 36.13
C ARG A 28 21.15 15.36 35.84
N HIS A 29 20.47 16.15 36.66
CA HIS A 29 20.47 17.62 36.69
C HIS A 29 21.87 18.21 37.03
N GLU A 30 22.88 17.93 36.22
CA GLU A 30 24.18 18.59 36.25
C GLU A 30 24.46 19.17 34.88
N SER A 31 24.74 20.47 34.83
CA SER A 31 24.98 21.31 33.64
C SER A 31 25.60 20.56 32.46
N VAL A 32 24.75 20.01 31.59
CA VAL A 32 25.17 19.21 30.43
C VAL A 32 25.65 20.16 29.34
N ILE A 33 26.95 20.14 29.04
CA ILE A 33 27.46 20.66 27.77
C ILE A 33 26.93 19.72 26.69
N THR A 34 25.76 20.05 26.14
CA THR A 34 25.22 19.37 24.96
C THR A 34 26.07 19.81 23.78
N PHE A 35 26.94 18.93 23.29
CA PHE A 35 27.72 19.21 22.09
C PHE A 35 26.78 19.30 20.89
N ILE A 36 26.79 20.45 20.23
CA ILE A 36 25.98 20.73 19.05
C ILE A 36 26.87 20.53 17.83
N VAL A 37 26.54 19.53 17.01
CA VAL A 37 27.34 19.19 15.81
C VAL A 37 26.48 19.40 14.57
N PHE A 38 26.91 20.34 13.72
CA PHE A 38 26.32 20.62 12.42
C PHE A 38 27.36 20.36 11.32
N PRO A 39 27.20 19.31 10.48
CA PRO A 39 27.97 19.20 9.27
C PRO A 39 27.46 20.23 8.26
N THR A 40 28.37 21.10 7.83
CA THR A 40 28.15 22.05 6.74
C THR A 40 28.61 21.45 5.43
N GLN A 41 27.73 21.44 4.43
CA GLN A 41 28.00 20.92 3.09
C GLN A 41 27.96 22.08 2.08
N TYR A 42 28.83 22.04 1.07
CA TYR A 42 28.89 23.04 0.01
C TYR A 42 28.59 22.39 -1.35
N PRO A 43 27.31 22.25 -1.75
CA PRO A 43 26.93 21.44 -2.92
C PRO A 43 27.54 21.91 -4.25
N VAL A 44 27.86 23.20 -4.35
CA VAL A 44 28.39 23.84 -5.56
C VAL A 44 29.91 23.92 -5.60
N ARG A 45 30.61 23.38 -4.58
CA ARG A 45 32.08 23.41 -4.51
C ARG A 45 32.66 22.00 -4.57
N PRO A 46 33.59 21.73 -5.49
CA PRO A 46 34.33 20.46 -5.53
C PRO A 46 35.11 20.18 -4.25
N SER A 47 35.30 18.91 -3.91
CA SER A 47 35.98 18.48 -2.69
C SER A 47 37.47 18.83 -2.63
N ASN A 48 38.11 19.05 -3.77
CA ASN A 48 39.53 19.45 -3.86
C ASN A 48 39.75 20.94 -3.61
N MET A 49 38.70 21.76 -3.59
CA MET A 49 38.77 23.19 -3.31
C MET A 49 38.19 23.45 -1.91
N THR A 50 39.01 23.42 -0.87
CA THR A 50 38.55 23.70 0.50
C THR A 50 38.46 25.21 0.77
N TYR A 51 37.85 25.60 1.89
CA TYR A 51 37.79 26.98 2.38
C TYR A 51 38.82 27.25 3.49
N ASP A 52 39.78 26.34 3.71
CA ASP A 52 40.70 26.39 4.85
C ASP A 52 41.63 27.62 4.79
N ASP A 53 42.01 28.03 3.57
CA ASP A 53 42.88 29.18 3.30
C ASP A 53 42.13 30.51 3.18
N VAL A 54 40.79 30.50 3.32
CA VAL A 54 39.95 31.68 3.16
C VAL A 54 39.69 32.33 4.51
N ASN A 55 39.92 33.65 4.60
CA ASN A 55 39.64 34.39 5.82
C ASN A 55 38.12 34.53 6.04
N HIS A 56 37.64 34.05 7.18
CA HIS A 56 36.24 34.15 7.58
C HIS A 56 36.05 35.41 8.43
N LEU A 57 35.24 36.35 7.94
CA LEU A 57 35.05 37.66 8.56
C LEU A 57 34.02 37.61 9.68
N ALA A 58 32.91 36.92 9.46
CA ALA A 58 31.84 36.81 10.44
C ALA A 58 31.09 35.48 10.29
N ALA A 59 30.63 34.93 11.42
CA ALA A 59 29.73 33.81 11.47
C ALA A 59 28.53 34.17 12.35
N LYS A 60 27.32 33.86 11.88
CA LYS A 60 26.06 34.14 12.60
C LYS A 60 25.19 32.90 12.59
N ILE A 61 24.48 32.64 13.69
CA ILE A 61 23.55 31.51 13.80
C ILE A 61 22.21 31.93 14.41
N LYS A 62 21.13 31.31 13.94
CA LYS A 62 19.82 31.23 14.61
C LYS A 62 19.64 29.81 15.15
N PRO A 63 19.82 29.57 16.46
CA PRO A 63 19.92 28.21 17.02
C PRO A 63 18.62 27.41 16.94
N LYS A 64 17.44 28.03 17.10
CA LYS A 64 16.15 27.33 17.04
C LYS A 64 15.78 26.97 15.61
N GLN A 65 16.06 27.87 14.66
CA GLN A 65 15.88 27.62 13.23
C GLN A 65 17.00 26.80 12.58
N GLN A 66 18.12 26.58 13.29
CA GLN A 66 19.32 25.95 12.75
C GLN A 66 19.77 26.60 11.44
N ARG A 67 19.83 27.94 11.41
CA ARG A 67 20.26 28.70 10.24
C ARG A 67 21.58 29.40 10.53
N VAL A 68 22.59 29.13 9.71
CA VAL A 68 23.93 29.70 9.77
C VAL A 68 24.17 30.62 8.57
N GLU A 69 24.81 31.75 8.82
CA GLU A 69 25.29 32.66 7.80
C GLU A 69 26.80 32.90 8.01
N LEU A 70 27.58 32.79 6.94
CA LEU A 70 29.03 32.99 6.96
C LEU A 70 29.40 34.10 5.97
N GLU A 71 30.23 35.04 6.42
CA GLU A 71 30.83 36.07 5.57
C GLU A 71 32.30 35.71 5.35
N MET A 72 32.69 35.46 4.10
CA MET A 72 34.04 35.10 3.71
C MET A 72 34.68 36.24 2.93
N ALA A 73 35.95 36.55 3.22
CA ALA A 73 36.69 37.57 2.49
C ALA A 73 37.03 37.10 1.07
N MET A 74 36.99 38.04 0.13
CA MET A 74 37.45 37.83 -1.25
C MET A 74 38.76 38.57 -1.48
N ASN A 75 39.68 37.93 -2.18
CA ASN A 75 40.96 38.54 -2.52
C ASN A 75 40.81 39.47 -3.75
N THR A 76 40.65 40.76 -3.49
CA THR A 76 40.52 41.82 -4.52
C THR A 76 41.83 42.13 -5.25
N THR A 77 42.96 41.60 -4.78
CA THR A 77 44.28 41.75 -5.41
C THR A 77 44.61 40.62 -6.39
N SER A 78 43.84 39.53 -6.36
CA SER A 78 44.04 38.37 -7.23
C SER A 78 43.81 38.72 -8.72
N PRO A 79 44.58 38.15 -9.66
CA PRO A 79 44.35 38.31 -11.10
C PRO A 79 42.99 37.75 -11.55
N ASN A 80 42.35 36.88 -10.75
CA ASN A 80 41.02 36.35 -11.04
C ASN A 80 39.88 37.31 -10.70
N TYR A 81 40.17 38.45 -10.06
CA TYR A 81 39.16 39.43 -9.66
C TYR A 81 39.16 40.65 -10.61
N CYS A 82 38.03 40.86 -11.29
CA CYS A 82 37.84 42.03 -12.16
C CYS A 82 37.44 43.25 -11.32
N ARG A 83 38.41 44.14 -11.08
CA ARG A 83 38.21 45.33 -10.22
C ARG A 83 37.10 46.26 -10.70
N SER A 84 37.04 46.56 -11.99
CA SER A 84 36.00 47.44 -12.56
C SER A 84 34.59 46.91 -12.31
N LYS A 85 34.38 45.60 -12.46
CA LYS A 85 33.09 44.96 -12.16
C LYS A 85 32.81 44.93 -10.66
N GLY A 86 33.84 44.70 -9.84
CA GLY A 86 33.74 44.73 -8.39
C GLY A 86 33.33 46.08 -7.82
N GLU A 87 33.87 47.17 -8.38
CA GLU A 87 33.50 48.55 -8.05
C GLU A 87 32.06 48.86 -8.48
N GLN A 88 31.66 48.44 -9.68
CA GLN A 88 30.29 48.63 -10.17
C GLN A 88 29.26 47.93 -9.28
N ILE A 89 29.52 46.70 -8.87
CA ILE A 89 28.61 45.96 -7.96
C ILE A 89 28.52 46.68 -6.62
N ALA A 90 29.64 47.08 -6.03
CA ALA A 90 29.63 47.81 -4.77
C ALA A 90 28.89 49.15 -4.89
N LEU A 91 29.06 49.88 -5.98
CA LEU A 91 28.35 51.14 -6.25
C LEU A 91 26.83 50.94 -6.38
N ASN A 92 26.39 49.86 -7.02
CA ASN A 92 24.96 49.56 -7.17
C ASN A 92 24.32 49.20 -5.83
N VAL A 93 25.05 48.49 -4.97
CA VAL A 93 24.55 48.02 -3.66
C VAL A 93 24.61 49.13 -2.61
N ASP A 94 25.77 49.75 -2.43
CA ASP A 94 26.03 50.70 -1.35
C ASP A 94 25.85 52.16 -1.79
N GLY A 95 25.73 52.43 -3.09
CA GLY A 95 25.54 53.77 -3.60
C GLY A 95 26.80 54.65 -3.54
N THR A 96 26.61 55.95 -3.74
CA THR A 96 27.71 56.94 -3.79
C THR A 96 28.08 57.50 -2.42
N THR A 97 27.20 57.33 -1.41
CA THR A 97 27.37 57.82 -0.04
C THR A 97 28.04 56.75 0.83
N PHE A 98 28.97 57.17 1.69
CA PHE A 98 29.61 56.28 2.66
C PHE A 98 28.85 56.36 3.98
N ASP A 99 27.99 55.37 4.22
CA ASP A 99 27.27 55.21 5.48
C ASP A 99 27.91 54.09 6.31
N GLU A 100 27.79 54.16 7.64
CA GLU A 100 28.24 53.08 8.55
C GLU A 100 27.53 51.73 8.30
N THR A 101 26.46 51.74 7.50
CA THR A 101 25.67 50.57 7.08
C THR A 101 26.10 49.97 5.74
N SER A 102 27.18 50.47 5.13
CA SER A 102 27.71 49.98 3.85
C SER A 102 28.00 48.47 3.91
N THR A 103 27.54 47.73 2.91
CA THR A 103 27.73 46.28 2.81
C THR A 103 29.19 45.94 2.55
N TYR A 104 29.85 46.68 1.67
CA TYR A 104 31.24 46.52 1.30
C TYR A 104 32.07 47.69 1.81
N SER A 105 33.20 47.38 2.46
CA SER A 105 34.01 48.40 3.14
C SER A 105 34.98 49.11 2.19
N VAL A 106 35.49 48.39 1.18
CA VAL A 106 36.54 48.87 0.26
C VAL A 106 35.97 49.46 -1.05
N LYS A 107 34.68 49.83 -1.09
CA LYS A 107 33.94 50.25 -2.33
C LYS A 107 34.12 49.26 -3.50
N MET A 108 34.43 48.02 -3.17
CA MET A 108 34.60 46.88 -4.06
C MET A 108 33.99 45.69 -3.35
N MET A 109 33.48 44.73 -4.11
CA MET A 109 32.97 43.47 -3.58
C MET A 109 34.10 42.69 -2.87
N ASP A 110 34.31 42.97 -1.58
CA ASP A 110 35.40 42.48 -0.73
C ASP A 110 35.02 41.22 0.06
N LYS A 111 33.73 40.86 0.07
CA LYS A 111 33.20 39.70 0.79
C LYS A 111 32.10 38.97 0.03
N GLN A 112 31.98 37.68 0.33
CA GLN A 112 30.90 36.81 -0.13
C GLN A 112 30.15 36.24 1.06
N THR A 113 28.82 36.33 1.02
CA THR A 113 27.95 35.79 2.06
C THR A 113 27.41 34.42 1.65
N PHE A 114 27.46 33.45 2.56
CA PHE A 114 26.84 32.14 2.42
C PHE A 114 25.69 32.01 3.42
N SER A 115 24.51 31.61 2.93
CA SER A 115 23.37 31.29 3.80
C SER A 115 23.14 29.78 3.80
N SER A 116 22.91 29.21 4.98
CA SER A 116 22.57 27.80 5.11
C SER A 116 21.10 27.53 4.81
N ILE A 117 20.81 26.35 4.32
CA ILE A 117 19.48 25.75 4.26
C ILE A 117 19.53 24.42 5.02
N GLN A 118 18.52 24.13 5.84
CA GLN A 118 18.42 22.85 6.53
C GLN A 118 18.11 21.75 5.51
N ALA A 119 18.97 20.73 5.44
CA ALA A 119 18.83 19.65 4.45
C ALA A 119 17.71 18.66 4.80
N THR A 120 17.47 18.46 6.10
CA THR A 120 16.44 17.53 6.59
C THR A 120 15.96 17.95 7.97
N THR A 121 14.68 17.70 8.27
CA THR A 121 14.07 18.00 9.57
C THR A 121 14.33 16.92 10.62
N ASN A 122 14.69 15.70 10.19
CA ASN A 122 14.95 14.57 11.08
C ASN A 122 16.40 14.10 10.93
N THR A 123 17.20 14.38 11.95
CA THR A 123 18.62 13.99 12.01
C THR A 123 18.91 12.81 12.91
N SER A 124 17.91 12.22 13.58
CA SER A 124 18.14 11.16 14.58
C SER A 124 18.76 9.88 13.99
N ARG A 125 18.62 9.69 12.67
CA ARG A 125 19.20 8.56 11.93
C ARG A 125 20.62 8.81 11.40
N TYR A 126 21.18 10.01 11.57
CA TYR A 126 22.50 10.36 11.08
C TYR A 126 23.47 10.62 12.23
N ALA A 127 24.71 10.16 12.05
CA ALA A 127 25.78 10.35 13.01
C ALA A 127 27.10 10.61 12.28
N ALA A 128 27.98 11.41 12.89
CA ALA A 128 29.38 11.51 12.51
C ALA A 128 30.16 10.36 13.15
N ALA A 129 31.13 9.80 12.43
CA ALA A 129 31.95 8.73 12.94
C ALA A 129 33.44 9.07 12.79
N VAL A 130 34.20 8.96 13.89
CA VAL A 130 35.65 9.17 13.90
C VAL A 130 36.34 7.83 14.09
N PHE A 131 37.21 7.49 13.14
CA PHE A 131 37.98 6.25 13.16
C PHE A 131 39.39 6.50 13.68
N ARG A 132 39.81 5.78 14.73
CA ARG A 132 41.16 5.89 15.29
C ARG A 132 41.62 4.56 15.87
N LYS A 133 42.82 4.11 15.48
CA LYS A 133 43.49 2.93 16.04
C LYS A 133 42.62 1.65 16.11
N GLY A 134 41.69 1.48 15.16
CA GLY A 134 40.79 0.32 15.15
C GLY A 134 39.56 0.46 16.05
N GLU A 135 39.20 1.67 16.48
CA GLU A 135 37.94 2.00 17.15
C GLU A 135 37.14 3.00 16.31
N LEU A 136 35.80 2.89 16.35
CA LEU A 136 34.87 3.79 15.67
C LEU A 136 33.99 4.50 16.70
N HIS A 137 34.21 5.80 16.89
CA HIS A 137 33.40 6.62 17.81
C HIS A 137 32.28 7.30 17.03
N VAL A 138 31.03 7.14 17.48
CA VAL A 138 29.83 7.60 16.77
C VAL A 138 29.15 8.72 17.57
N THR A 139 29.00 9.89 16.97
CA THR A 139 28.37 11.08 17.57
C THR A 139 27.11 11.47 16.79
N PRO A 140 25.92 11.55 17.42
CA PRO A 140 24.68 11.95 16.74
C PRO A 140 24.74 13.41 16.26
N LEU A 141 24.09 13.70 15.14
CA LEU A 141 24.07 15.04 14.54
C LEU A 141 22.85 15.86 14.97
N THR A 142 23.07 17.14 15.30
CA THR A 142 21.99 18.05 15.72
C THR A 142 21.17 18.58 14.54
N GLY A 143 21.81 18.77 13.39
CA GLY A 143 21.22 19.28 12.16
C GLY A 143 22.18 19.04 11.00
N ILE A 144 21.70 19.07 9.75
CA ILE A 144 22.55 19.00 8.55
C ILE A 144 22.30 20.26 7.72
N LEU A 145 23.35 21.03 7.45
CA LEU A 145 23.24 22.35 6.85
C LEU A 145 23.91 22.38 5.47
N GLN A 146 23.18 22.83 4.45
CA GLN A 146 23.71 23.10 3.13
C GLN A 146 24.01 24.59 2.97
N MET A 147 25.27 24.93 2.83
CA MET A 147 25.73 26.30 2.58
C MET A 147 25.62 26.61 1.09
N ARG A 148 24.93 27.71 0.76
CA ARG A 148 24.83 28.23 -0.60
C ARG A 148 25.29 29.69 -0.66
N PRO A 149 25.98 30.12 -1.73
CA PRO A 149 26.23 31.54 -1.97
C PRO A 149 24.91 32.31 -1.95
N SER A 150 24.85 33.38 -1.16
CA SER A 150 23.71 34.29 -1.13
C SER A 150 23.90 35.38 -2.19
N PHE A 151 22.84 35.67 -2.93
CA PHE A 151 22.80 36.77 -3.89
C PHE A 151 21.95 37.95 -3.40
N SER A 152 21.69 38.02 -2.08
CA SER A 152 20.89 39.09 -1.46
C SER A 152 21.42 40.51 -1.70
N TYR A 153 22.69 40.65 -2.10
CA TYR A 153 23.24 41.94 -2.53
C TYR A 153 22.59 42.45 -3.82
N LEU A 154 22.15 41.57 -4.73
CA LEU A 154 21.41 41.96 -5.93
C LEU A 154 20.03 42.53 -5.57
N ASP A 155 19.31 41.86 -4.67
CA ASP A 155 18.02 42.36 -4.17
C ASP A 155 18.16 43.74 -3.49
N LYS A 156 19.27 43.96 -2.77
CA LYS A 156 19.60 45.27 -2.19
C LYS A 156 19.86 46.33 -3.26
N ALA A 157 20.62 45.99 -4.31
CA ALA A 157 20.90 46.90 -5.41
C ALA A 157 19.62 47.30 -6.16
N ASP A 158 18.73 46.35 -6.42
CA ASP A 158 17.43 46.60 -7.07
C ASP A 158 16.53 47.50 -6.21
N ASN A 159 16.45 47.22 -4.91
CA ASN A 159 15.69 48.06 -3.98
C ASN A 159 16.25 49.49 -3.92
N LYS A 160 17.57 49.66 -3.86
CA LYS A 160 18.21 50.97 -3.85
C LYS A 160 18.03 51.73 -5.17
N THR A 161 18.01 51.01 -6.29
CA THR A 161 17.73 51.59 -7.61
C THR A 161 16.29 52.06 -7.67
N ARG A 162 15.33 51.24 -7.23
CA ARG A 162 13.91 51.61 -7.14
C ARG A 162 13.67 52.80 -6.21
N GLU A 163 14.36 52.87 -5.08
CA GLU A 163 14.29 54.01 -4.16
C GLU A 163 14.81 55.30 -4.81
N ARG A 164 15.90 55.22 -5.60
CA ARG A 164 16.44 56.36 -6.35
C ARG A 164 15.53 56.81 -7.48
N GLU A 165 14.94 55.88 -8.22
CA GLU A 165 13.97 56.19 -9.27
C GLU A 165 12.73 56.87 -8.67
N ALA A 166 12.19 56.34 -7.58
CA ALA A 166 11.08 56.95 -6.86
C ALA A 166 11.44 58.35 -6.31
N ALA A 167 12.66 58.54 -5.82
CA ALA A 167 13.14 59.85 -5.33
C ALA A 167 13.36 60.87 -6.47
N ASN A 168 13.74 60.41 -7.67
CA ASN A 168 13.89 61.28 -8.85
C ASN A 168 12.54 61.59 -9.53
N GLU A 169 11.59 60.66 -9.54
CA GLU A 169 10.22 60.90 -10.05
C GLU A 169 9.38 61.78 -9.09
N GLY A 170 9.71 61.80 -7.79
CA GLY A 170 9.13 62.74 -6.82
C GLY A 170 9.59 64.19 -6.94
N GLY A 171 10.41 64.53 -7.95
CA GLY A 171 11.00 65.85 -8.15
C GLY A 171 10.26 66.80 -9.11
N ASP A 172 9.22 66.34 -9.81
CA ASP A 172 8.47 67.18 -10.77
C ASP A 172 6.98 66.83 -10.83
N SER A 173 6.29 67.06 -9.71
CA SER A 173 4.83 67.20 -9.67
C SER A 173 4.44 68.04 -8.46
N SER A 174 4.45 69.36 -8.67
CA SER A 174 3.53 70.25 -7.98
C SER A 174 2.10 69.89 -8.39
N GLN A 175 1.18 69.82 -7.41
CA GLN A 175 -0.23 69.41 -7.51
C GLN A 175 -0.49 67.89 -7.48
N ASP A 176 -0.48 67.33 -6.27
CA ASP A 176 -1.73 66.87 -5.67
C ASP A 176 -1.51 66.71 -4.16
N GLU A 177 -1.73 67.81 -3.43
CA GLU A 177 -2.15 67.73 -2.03
C GLU A 177 -3.55 67.11 -2.03
N ALA A 178 -3.63 65.78 -2.15
CA ALA A 178 -4.81 65.05 -1.76
C ALA A 178 -4.88 65.16 -0.24
N GLU A 179 -5.73 66.08 0.21
CA GLU A 179 -6.15 66.31 1.59
C GLU A 179 -6.12 64.98 2.37
N GLU A 180 -5.30 64.95 3.42
CA GLU A 180 -5.31 63.87 4.39
C GLU A 180 -6.64 63.95 5.16
N GLU A 181 -7.70 63.39 4.56
CA GLU A 181 -8.97 63.20 5.22
C GLU A 181 -8.70 62.38 6.47
N ALA A 182 -8.89 63.02 7.62
CA ALA A 182 -8.75 62.43 8.95
C ALA A 182 -9.63 61.17 9.03
N LYS A 183 -9.05 60.01 8.69
CA LYS A 183 -9.66 58.72 8.93
C LYS A 183 -9.79 58.58 10.44
N ALA A 184 -11.01 58.78 10.94
CA ALA A 184 -11.38 58.47 12.30
C ALA A 184 -10.78 57.11 12.67
N ILE A 185 -9.95 57.10 13.72
CA ILE A 185 -9.38 55.89 14.30
C ILE A 185 -10.56 55.11 14.88
N THR A 186 -11.23 54.35 14.03
CA THR A 186 -12.20 53.36 14.44
C THR A 186 -11.36 52.23 15.01
N VAL A 187 -11.35 52.13 16.33
CA VAL A 187 -10.76 51.01 17.06
C VAL A 187 -11.50 49.75 16.60
N ARG A 188 -11.02 49.13 15.52
CA ARG A 188 -11.54 47.86 15.02
C ARG A 188 -11.11 46.81 16.03
N PHE A 189 -11.99 46.53 16.98
CA PHE A 189 -11.87 45.35 17.83
C PHE A 189 -11.63 44.15 16.93
N ALA A 190 -10.50 43.47 17.14
CA ALA A 190 -10.12 42.31 16.35
C ALA A 190 -11.28 41.31 16.41
N ARG A 191 -11.94 41.08 15.26
CA ARG A 191 -12.95 40.02 15.16
C ARG A 191 -12.28 38.71 15.58
N PRO A 192 -12.89 37.91 16.47
CA PRO A 192 -12.37 36.59 16.77
C PRO A 192 -12.29 35.80 15.46
N GLU A 193 -11.06 35.51 15.06
CA GLU A 193 -10.74 34.81 13.83
C GLU A 193 -11.24 33.37 13.91
N SER A 194 -11.91 32.89 12.86
CA SER A 194 -12.30 31.48 12.76
C SER A 194 -11.07 30.58 12.81
N GLU A 195 -11.19 29.40 13.43
CA GLU A 195 -10.08 28.46 13.62
C GLU A 195 -9.41 28.07 12.29
N GLN A 196 -10.20 27.91 11.21
CA GLN A 196 -9.68 27.65 9.87
C GLN A 196 -8.90 28.83 9.28
N ALA A 197 -9.35 30.06 9.49
CA ALA A 197 -8.65 31.25 9.00
C ALA A 197 -7.32 31.45 9.73
N ARG A 198 -7.32 31.23 11.06
CA ARG A 198 -6.10 31.22 11.88
C ARG A 198 -5.11 30.19 11.40
N GLN A 199 -5.57 28.98 11.06
CA GLN A 199 -4.71 27.91 10.58
C GLN A 199 -4.12 28.19 9.20
N ARG A 200 -4.92 28.77 8.27
CA ARG A 200 -4.43 29.26 6.97
C ARG A 200 -3.40 30.37 7.12
N ARG A 201 -3.61 31.30 8.07
CA ARG A 201 -2.62 32.34 8.37
C ARG A 201 -1.34 31.74 8.94
N ILE A 202 -1.42 30.78 9.88
CA ILE A 202 -0.23 30.15 10.47
C ILE A 202 0.58 29.36 9.43
N GLN A 203 -0.09 28.81 8.41
CA GLN A 203 0.54 28.11 7.29
C GLN A 203 0.99 29.06 6.17
N SER A 204 0.69 30.36 6.25
CA SER A 204 1.08 31.31 5.20
C SER A 204 2.58 31.59 5.24
N TYR A 205 3.16 31.82 4.07
CA TYR A 205 4.56 32.17 3.93
C TYR A 205 4.94 33.41 4.75
N GLU A 206 4.10 34.45 4.72
CA GLU A 206 4.33 35.70 5.45
C GLU A 206 4.39 35.48 6.98
N PHE A 207 3.51 34.65 7.52
CA PHE A 207 3.51 34.36 8.96
C PHE A 207 4.75 33.56 9.36
N ILE A 208 5.11 32.55 8.56
CA ILE A 208 6.31 31.75 8.78
C ILE A 208 7.56 32.64 8.68
N GLN A 209 7.65 33.52 7.68
CA GLN A 209 8.78 34.44 7.49
C GLN A 209 8.90 35.45 8.64
N ARG A 210 7.77 36.00 9.12
CA ARG A 210 7.77 36.91 10.28
C ARG A 210 8.24 36.20 11.54
N LYS A 211 7.72 35.01 11.82
CA LYS A 211 8.17 34.18 12.94
C LYS A 211 9.65 33.79 12.83
N GLN A 212 10.15 33.60 11.61
CA GLN A 212 11.57 33.36 11.36
C GLN A 212 12.43 34.62 11.60
N ALA A 213 11.90 35.81 11.29
CA ALA A 213 12.57 37.08 11.52
C ALA A 213 12.63 37.47 13.01
N GLU A 214 11.64 37.06 13.81
CA GLU A 214 11.58 37.30 15.26
C GLU A 214 12.77 36.71 16.05
N GLU A 215 13.41 35.64 15.54
CA GLU A 215 14.60 35.08 16.19
C GLU A 215 15.86 35.93 15.91
N PRO A 216 16.55 36.44 16.95
CA PRO A 216 17.74 37.27 16.77
C PRO A 216 18.94 36.43 16.33
N TRP A 217 19.87 37.06 15.61
CA TRP A 217 21.14 36.46 15.21
C TRP A 217 22.13 36.43 16.38
N VAL A 218 22.74 35.26 16.60
CA VAL A 218 23.85 35.09 17.54
C VAL A 218 25.16 35.11 16.77
N HIS A 219 26.08 35.99 17.15
CA HIS A 219 27.39 36.10 16.51
C HIS A 219 28.33 35.04 17.08
N LEU A 220 29.07 34.38 16.19
CA LEU A 220 30.03 33.34 16.51
C LEU A 220 31.43 33.75 16.05
N HIS A 221 32.44 33.31 16.80
CA HIS A 221 33.83 33.40 16.38
C HIS A 221 34.22 32.14 15.61
N TYR A 222 34.71 32.34 14.39
CA TYR A 222 35.21 31.25 13.56
C TYR A 222 36.64 30.89 13.96
N HIS A 223 36.90 29.59 14.15
CA HIS A 223 38.22 29.03 14.39
C HIS A 223 38.56 28.08 13.23
N SER A 224 39.77 28.20 12.65
CA SER A 224 40.18 27.39 11.50
C SER A 224 40.43 25.94 11.90
N VAL A 225 40.51 25.05 10.90
CA VAL A 225 40.84 23.63 11.11
C VAL A 225 42.23 23.45 11.76
N THR A 226 43.15 24.39 11.51
CA THR A 226 44.52 24.39 12.03
C THR A 226 44.66 25.02 13.41
N ASP A 227 43.61 25.63 13.96
CA ASP A 227 43.66 26.27 15.27
C ASP A 227 43.73 25.22 16.39
N SER A 228 44.49 25.55 17.43
CA SER A 228 44.65 24.76 18.66
C SER A 228 43.31 24.44 19.34
N ARG A 229 42.35 25.38 19.29
CA ARG A 229 41.00 25.20 19.83
C ARG A 229 40.23 24.11 19.08
N SER A 230 40.32 24.07 17.76
CA SER A 230 39.64 23.08 16.92
C SER A 230 40.19 21.67 17.19
N GLU A 231 41.51 21.52 17.36
CA GLU A 231 42.11 20.23 17.71
C GLU A 231 41.74 19.80 19.14
N HIS A 232 41.58 20.74 20.08
CA HIS A 232 41.07 20.45 21.42
C HIS A 232 39.61 19.99 21.39
N GLU A 233 38.73 20.69 20.65
CA GLU A 233 37.31 20.32 20.57
C GLU A 233 37.10 18.96 19.90
N LYS A 234 37.94 18.62 18.92
CA LYS A 234 37.94 17.29 18.28
C LYS A 234 38.18 16.16 19.28
N GLN A 235 38.83 16.43 20.43
CA GLN A 235 39.02 15.42 21.47
C GLN A 235 37.67 14.98 22.10
N TYR A 236 36.65 15.84 22.09
CA TYR A 236 35.32 15.51 22.61
C TYR A 236 34.52 14.55 21.72
N LEU A 237 34.96 14.33 20.47
CA LEU A 237 34.36 13.31 19.59
C LEU A 237 34.77 11.89 19.97
N PHE A 238 35.81 11.74 20.81
CA PHE A 238 36.24 10.44 21.33
C PHE A 238 35.53 10.14 22.64
N CYS A 239 35.05 8.90 22.78
CA CYS A 239 34.50 8.45 24.05
C CYS A 239 35.62 8.03 24.99
N GLN A 240 35.55 8.46 26.26
CA GLN A 240 36.59 8.23 27.26
C GLN A 240 36.36 6.97 28.13
N SER A 241 35.19 6.33 28.05
CA SER A 241 34.86 5.13 28.83
C SER A 241 34.50 3.98 27.90
N VAL A 242 35.27 2.89 27.95
CA VAL A 242 35.02 1.65 27.21
C VAL A 242 34.62 0.56 28.19
N ASP A 243 33.58 0.81 28.99
CA ASP A 243 33.00 -0.27 29.80
C ASP A 243 32.15 -1.12 28.87
N ALA A 244 32.79 -2.13 28.27
CA ALA A 244 32.18 -3.13 27.39
C ALA A 244 31.17 -4.05 28.12
N SER A 245 30.92 -3.81 29.42
CA SER A 245 29.97 -4.53 30.23
C SER A 245 28.56 -3.95 30.05
N GLU A 246 27.80 -4.66 29.21
CA GLU A 246 26.33 -4.65 29.09
C GLU A 246 25.70 -3.47 28.32
N ASN A 247 25.58 -3.64 27.00
CA ASN A 247 24.57 -2.94 26.20
C ASN A 247 23.16 -3.38 26.64
N SER A 248 22.62 -2.79 27.72
CA SER A 248 21.29 -3.10 28.27
C SER A 248 20.13 -2.71 27.35
N GLU A 249 20.38 -1.82 26.37
CA GLU A 249 19.33 -1.22 25.53
C GLU A 249 19.09 -1.96 24.19
N LEU A 250 20.08 -2.72 23.70
CA LEU A 250 20.05 -3.39 22.39
C LEU A 250 19.77 -4.89 22.49
N VAL A 251 18.83 -5.27 23.36
CA VAL A 251 18.57 -6.69 23.73
C VAL A 251 17.39 -7.31 22.94
N LYS A 252 16.76 -6.54 22.04
CA LYS A 252 15.55 -6.99 21.31
C LYS A 252 15.84 -8.14 20.35
N THR A 253 14.92 -9.09 20.27
CA THR A 253 15.02 -10.19 19.29
C THR A 253 14.73 -9.71 17.86
N PRO A 254 15.20 -10.42 16.82
CA PRO A 254 14.92 -10.04 15.43
C PRO A 254 13.43 -9.90 15.10
N LYS A 255 12.57 -10.72 15.71
CA LYS A 255 11.11 -10.67 15.52
C LYS A 255 10.50 -9.41 16.14
N GLU A 256 10.91 -9.06 17.36
CA GLU A 256 10.44 -7.85 18.05
C GLU A 256 10.94 -6.59 17.35
N TYR A 257 12.18 -6.60 16.86
CA TYR A 257 12.73 -5.50 16.08
C TYR A 257 11.96 -5.30 14.77
N LEU A 258 11.63 -6.38 14.06
CA LEU A 258 10.82 -6.30 12.85
C LEU A 258 9.40 -5.77 13.11
N ALA A 259 8.76 -6.22 14.20
CA ALA A 259 7.45 -5.71 14.60
C ALA A 259 7.48 -4.23 15.03
N MET A 260 8.62 -3.75 15.53
CA MET A 260 8.83 -2.33 15.85
C MET A 260 9.01 -1.47 14.60
N LEU A 261 9.73 -1.98 13.59
CA LEU A 261 9.91 -1.30 12.30
C LEU A 261 8.62 -1.26 11.48
N MET A 262 7.78 -2.29 11.62
CA MET A 262 6.49 -2.40 10.95
C MET A 262 5.39 -2.61 12.00
N PRO A 263 4.95 -1.53 12.67
CA PRO A 263 3.86 -1.64 13.63
C PRO A 263 2.63 -2.20 12.91
N PRO A 264 1.91 -3.18 13.50
CA PRO A 264 0.67 -3.65 12.93
C PRO A 264 -0.26 -2.46 12.74
N LEU A 265 -0.83 -2.31 11.54
CA LEU A 265 -1.92 -1.36 11.33
C LEU A 265 -2.96 -1.68 12.39
N ALA A 266 -3.27 -0.72 13.26
CA ALA A 266 -4.25 -0.91 14.31
C ALA A 266 -5.47 -1.59 13.68
N GLU A 267 -5.86 -2.73 14.22
CA GLU A 267 -7.10 -3.39 13.84
C GLU A 267 -8.22 -2.41 14.19
N GLU A 268 -8.55 -1.49 13.28
CA GLU A 268 -9.92 -1.06 13.14
C GLU A 268 -10.70 -2.37 13.16
N LYS A 269 -11.67 -2.47 14.08
CA LYS A 269 -12.63 -3.56 14.11
C LYS A 269 -13.36 -3.49 12.77
N VAL A 270 -12.75 -4.03 11.72
CA VAL A 270 -13.34 -4.14 10.39
C VAL A 270 -14.58 -4.96 10.64
N ALA A 271 -15.72 -4.29 10.54
CA ALA A 271 -17.02 -4.93 10.58
C ALA A 271 -16.94 -6.16 9.68
N LYS A 272 -17.33 -7.32 10.22
CA LYS A 272 -17.31 -8.61 9.51
C LYS A 272 -17.66 -8.36 8.04
N PRO A 273 -16.77 -8.67 7.08
CA PRO A 273 -17.05 -8.36 5.69
C PRO A 273 -18.35 -9.06 5.29
N VAL A 274 -19.36 -8.28 4.94
CA VAL A 274 -20.64 -8.74 4.38
C VAL A 274 -20.41 -9.05 2.89
N GLY A 275 -19.50 -9.98 2.62
CA GLY A 275 -19.32 -10.63 1.33
C GLY A 275 -19.88 -12.05 1.38
N PRO A 276 -20.05 -12.74 0.24
CA PRO A 276 -20.48 -14.14 0.23
C PRO A 276 -19.56 -14.95 1.14
N SER A 277 -20.16 -15.60 2.12
CA SER A 277 -19.61 -16.02 3.42
C SER A 277 -18.47 -17.05 3.40
N ASN A 278 -17.92 -17.40 2.23
CA ASN A 278 -17.20 -18.66 2.03
C ASN A 278 -15.72 -18.48 1.61
N VAL A 279 -15.14 -17.28 1.68
CA VAL A 279 -13.72 -17.08 1.35
C VAL A 279 -13.03 -16.18 2.38
N LEU A 280 -12.59 -16.78 3.49
CA LEU A 280 -11.64 -16.15 4.42
C LEU A 280 -10.20 -16.46 3.98
N SER A 281 -9.31 -15.48 4.07
CA SER A 281 -7.87 -15.73 3.92
C SER A 281 -7.37 -16.65 5.04
N MET A 282 -6.29 -17.41 4.82
CA MET A 282 -5.69 -18.25 5.88
C MET A 282 -5.27 -17.45 7.12
N ALA A 283 -4.93 -16.16 6.95
CA ALA A 283 -4.63 -15.26 8.07
C ALA A 283 -5.89 -14.94 8.89
N GLN A 284 -7.01 -14.60 8.24
CA GLN A 284 -8.29 -14.38 8.91
C GLN A 284 -8.88 -15.65 9.51
N LEU A 285 -8.67 -16.81 8.87
CA LEU A 285 -9.08 -18.09 9.44
C LEU A 285 -8.39 -18.32 10.79
N ARG A 286 -7.10 -17.99 10.91
CA ARG A 286 -6.33 -18.16 12.15
C ARG A 286 -6.79 -17.27 13.31
N THR A 287 -7.55 -16.20 13.04
CA THR A 287 -8.11 -15.36 14.12
C THR A 287 -9.41 -15.93 14.69
N LEU A 288 -10.04 -16.92 14.03
CA LEU A 288 -11.27 -17.54 14.50
C LEU A 288 -11.02 -18.63 15.55
N PRO A 289 -12.01 -18.96 16.41
CA PRO A 289 -11.94 -20.14 17.27
C PRO A 289 -11.88 -21.44 16.46
N LEU A 290 -11.22 -22.47 17.00
CA LEU A 290 -10.98 -23.75 16.30
C LEU A 290 -12.24 -24.38 15.68
N GLY A 291 -13.37 -24.34 16.38
CA GLY A 291 -14.63 -24.89 15.87
C GLY A 291 -15.13 -24.16 14.61
N GLU A 292 -15.02 -22.84 14.59
CA GLU A 292 -15.39 -22.04 13.42
C GLU A 292 -14.36 -22.18 12.30
N GLN A 293 -13.07 -22.36 12.62
CA GLN A 293 -12.05 -22.68 11.61
C GLN A 293 -12.40 -23.98 10.86
N VAL A 294 -12.66 -25.06 11.61
CA VAL A 294 -13.02 -26.36 11.03
C VAL A 294 -14.32 -26.27 10.23
N LYS A 295 -15.33 -25.59 10.77
CA LYS A 295 -16.61 -25.39 10.09
C LYS A 295 -16.47 -24.60 8.79
N THR A 296 -15.70 -23.51 8.77
CA THR A 296 -15.46 -22.72 7.55
C THR A 296 -14.66 -23.52 6.52
N LEU A 297 -13.62 -24.23 6.95
CA LEU A 297 -12.83 -25.08 6.04
C LEU A 297 -13.67 -26.18 5.37
N MET A 298 -14.60 -26.78 6.12
CA MET A 298 -15.50 -27.82 5.62
C MET A 298 -16.63 -27.24 4.77
N LYS A 299 -17.13 -26.03 5.06
CA LYS A 299 -18.23 -25.39 4.30
C LYS A 299 -17.84 -24.82 2.95
N ASN A 300 -16.55 -24.59 2.69
CA ASN A 300 -16.11 -24.06 1.41
C ASN A 300 -16.47 -25.05 0.29
N ASP A 301 -17.13 -24.59 -0.76
CA ASP A 301 -17.77 -25.44 -1.79
C ASP A 301 -16.79 -26.37 -2.54
N VAL A 302 -15.49 -26.09 -2.48
CA VAL A 302 -14.40 -26.90 -3.06
C VAL A 302 -14.04 -28.11 -2.18
N ASN A 303 -14.39 -28.09 -0.89
CA ASN A 303 -13.88 -28.98 0.16
C ASN A 303 -14.97 -29.83 0.84
N MET A 304 -16.12 -30.04 0.20
CA MET A 304 -17.25 -30.76 0.80
C MET A 304 -16.96 -32.23 1.17
N VAL A 305 -15.87 -32.79 0.63
CA VAL A 305 -15.29 -34.07 1.01
C VAL A 305 -13.79 -33.88 1.27
N MET A 306 -13.30 -34.23 2.47
CA MET A 306 -11.90 -34.01 2.84
C MET A 306 -11.32 -35.16 3.69
N PRO A 307 -10.09 -35.64 3.41
CA PRO A 307 -9.35 -36.53 4.32
C PRO A 307 -8.94 -35.79 5.58
N PHE A 308 -8.93 -36.47 6.73
CA PHE A 308 -8.59 -35.84 8.01
C PHE A 308 -7.16 -35.27 8.03
N ALA A 309 -6.21 -35.91 7.33
CA ALA A 309 -4.83 -35.43 7.20
C ALA A 309 -4.75 -34.05 6.51
N ASN A 310 -5.57 -33.82 5.48
CA ASN A 310 -5.60 -32.55 4.76
C ASN A 310 -6.15 -31.43 5.65
N LEU A 311 -7.18 -31.72 6.46
CA LEU A 311 -7.69 -30.74 7.43
C LEU A 311 -6.59 -30.34 8.43
N MET A 312 -5.86 -31.31 8.97
CA MET A 312 -4.75 -31.04 9.89
C MET A 312 -3.64 -30.20 9.23
N GLY A 313 -3.37 -30.40 7.94
CA GLY A 313 -2.39 -29.62 7.18
C GLY A 313 -2.80 -28.16 6.91
N LEU A 314 -4.11 -27.86 6.91
CA LEU A 314 -4.63 -26.50 6.75
C LEU A 314 -4.67 -25.71 8.07
N LEU A 315 -4.68 -26.40 9.20
CA LEU A 315 -4.66 -25.76 10.51
C LEU A 315 -3.24 -25.35 10.93
N ALA A 316 -3.11 -24.53 11.97
CA ALA A 316 -1.80 -24.09 12.45
C ALA A 316 -0.97 -25.29 12.96
N SER A 317 0.33 -25.30 12.66
CA SER A 317 1.26 -26.33 13.12
C SER A 317 1.25 -26.41 14.64
N GLY A 318 0.91 -27.59 15.20
CA GLY A 318 0.78 -27.80 16.64
C GLY A 318 -0.66 -27.84 17.17
N THR A 319 -1.67 -27.73 16.30
CA THR A 319 -3.07 -27.89 16.70
C THR A 319 -3.35 -29.32 17.21
N ASP A 320 -4.04 -29.46 18.34
CA ASP A 320 -4.40 -30.75 18.92
C ASP A 320 -5.35 -31.53 18.01
N SER A 321 -4.88 -32.68 17.52
CA SER A 321 -5.66 -33.59 16.68
C SER A 321 -6.95 -34.07 17.35
N THR A 322 -6.99 -34.20 18.67
CA THR A 322 -8.16 -34.68 19.42
C THR A 322 -9.26 -33.62 19.46
N ALA A 323 -8.88 -32.36 19.68
CA ALA A 323 -9.79 -31.23 19.59
C ALA A 323 -10.39 -31.08 18.18
N VAL A 324 -9.56 -31.18 17.13
CA VAL A 324 -10.01 -31.14 15.73
C VAL A 324 -10.98 -32.27 15.43
N MET A 325 -10.68 -33.49 15.88
CA MET A 325 -11.56 -34.66 15.75
C MET A 325 -12.93 -34.45 16.42
N ARG A 326 -12.98 -33.75 17.56
CA ARG A 326 -14.25 -33.39 18.20
C ARG A 326 -15.03 -32.34 17.40
N CYS A 327 -14.34 -31.31 16.89
CA CYS A 327 -14.97 -30.25 16.09
C CYS A 327 -15.53 -30.78 14.76
N ILE A 328 -14.78 -31.60 14.02
CA ILE A 328 -15.21 -32.09 12.72
C ILE A 328 -16.46 -32.98 12.82
N GLN A 329 -16.58 -33.80 13.88
CA GLN A 329 -17.77 -34.63 14.13
C GLN A 329 -19.04 -33.81 14.36
N GLN A 330 -18.94 -32.52 14.71
CA GLN A 330 -20.10 -31.65 14.86
C GLN A 330 -20.63 -31.20 13.50
N VAL A 331 -19.76 -31.03 12.50
CA VAL A 331 -20.10 -30.42 11.20
C VAL A 331 -20.07 -31.37 10.01
N ALA A 332 -19.49 -32.56 10.17
CA ALA A 332 -19.30 -33.56 9.11
C ALA A 332 -19.54 -34.99 9.62
N LEU A 333 -19.75 -35.92 8.69
CA LEU A 333 -19.91 -37.36 8.89
C LEU A 333 -18.87 -38.13 8.08
N LEU A 334 -18.50 -39.32 8.56
CA LEU A 334 -17.50 -40.16 7.89
C LEU A 334 -18.15 -41.02 6.80
N VAL A 335 -17.67 -40.93 5.55
CA VAL A 335 -18.08 -41.77 4.41
C VAL A 335 -16.83 -42.32 3.73
N GLN A 336 -16.69 -43.65 3.69
CA GLN A 336 -15.50 -44.34 3.14
C GLN A 336 -14.16 -43.78 3.70
N GLY A 337 -14.10 -43.51 5.01
CA GLY A 337 -12.89 -42.97 5.66
C GLY A 337 -12.66 -41.47 5.45
N ASN A 338 -13.43 -40.79 4.62
CA ASN A 338 -13.33 -39.36 4.36
C ASN A 338 -14.46 -38.58 5.06
N TRP A 339 -14.21 -37.32 5.43
CA TRP A 339 -15.21 -36.48 6.08
C TRP A 339 -16.05 -35.71 5.06
N VAL A 340 -17.37 -35.85 5.17
CA VAL A 340 -18.36 -35.21 4.30
C VAL A 340 -19.24 -34.28 5.13
N VAL A 341 -19.43 -33.04 4.69
CA VAL A 341 -20.23 -32.04 5.40
C VAL A 341 -21.65 -32.52 5.65
N LYS A 342 -22.19 -32.36 6.86
CA LYS A 342 -23.57 -32.74 7.18
C LYS A 342 -24.60 -31.91 6.39
N SER A 343 -25.77 -32.49 6.14
CA SER A 343 -26.79 -31.83 5.33
C SER A 343 -27.44 -30.63 6.00
N ASP A 344 -27.62 -30.66 7.32
CA ASP A 344 -28.13 -29.53 8.12
C ASP A 344 -27.16 -28.33 8.20
N VAL A 345 -25.88 -28.57 7.94
CA VAL A 345 -24.82 -27.54 7.88
C VAL A 345 -24.89 -26.78 6.55
N LEU A 346 -25.26 -27.44 5.45
CA LEU A 346 -25.42 -26.85 4.12
C LEU A 346 -26.81 -26.26 3.89
N TYR A 347 -27.86 -26.98 4.31
CA TYR A 347 -29.26 -26.58 4.14
C TYR A 347 -29.89 -26.32 5.52
N PRO A 348 -29.65 -25.15 6.13
CA PRO A 348 -30.25 -24.81 7.42
C PRO A 348 -31.77 -24.73 7.30
N LYS A 349 -32.46 -24.94 8.44
CA LYS A 349 -33.93 -24.90 8.53
C LYS A 349 -34.47 -23.58 7.95
N ASN A 350 -35.64 -23.65 7.30
CA ASN A 350 -36.30 -22.52 6.63
C ASN A 350 -35.63 -21.98 5.35
N THR A 351 -34.71 -22.74 4.75
CA THR A 351 -34.20 -22.50 3.39
C THR A 351 -34.85 -23.45 2.38
N CYS A 352 -34.75 -23.12 1.10
CA CYS A 352 -35.25 -23.95 -0.01
C CYS A 352 -34.16 -24.08 -1.08
N SER A 353 -34.27 -25.10 -1.93
CA SER A 353 -33.37 -25.29 -3.08
C SER A 353 -33.38 -24.04 -3.96
N PRO A 354 -32.19 -23.53 -4.36
CA PRO A 354 -32.08 -22.41 -5.29
C PRO A 354 -32.60 -22.77 -6.69
N HIS A 355 -32.67 -24.05 -7.03
CA HIS A 355 -33.07 -24.54 -8.35
C HIS A 355 -34.53 -24.95 -8.42
N SER A 356 -35.03 -25.67 -7.42
CA SER A 356 -36.35 -26.31 -7.46
C SER A 356 -37.36 -25.77 -6.44
N GLY A 357 -36.91 -24.97 -5.48
CA GLY A 357 -37.75 -24.47 -4.38
C GLY A 357 -38.14 -25.52 -3.34
N VAL A 358 -37.57 -26.74 -3.40
CA VAL A 358 -37.80 -27.81 -2.43
C VAL A 358 -37.30 -27.39 -1.04
N PRO A 359 -38.07 -27.59 0.05
CA PRO A 359 -37.64 -27.24 1.40
C PRO A 359 -36.39 -27.98 1.86
N ALA A 360 -35.54 -27.31 2.64
CA ALA A 360 -34.29 -27.85 3.17
C ALA A 360 -34.44 -29.21 3.88
N GLU A 361 -35.53 -29.44 4.58
CA GLU A 361 -35.79 -30.70 5.30
C GLU A 361 -35.87 -31.91 4.36
N VAL A 362 -36.43 -31.71 3.16
CA VAL A 362 -36.54 -32.75 2.13
C VAL A 362 -35.19 -32.93 1.43
N LEU A 363 -34.48 -31.83 1.14
CA LEU A 363 -33.12 -31.87 0.59
C LEU A 363 -32.16 -32.60 1.52
N CYS A 364 -32.21 -32.33 2.82
CA CYS A 364 -31.39 -33.00 3.83
C CYS A 364 -31.60 -34.51 3.80
N ARG A 365 -32.85 -34.98 3.79
CA ARG A 365 -33.16 -36.42 3.71
C ARG A 365 -32.67 -37.04 2.40
N GLY A 366 -32.88 -36.34 1.27
CA GLY A 366 -32.42 -36.80 -0.03
C GLY A 366 -30.89 -36.92 -0.10
N ARG A 367 -30.17 -35.91 0.41
CA ARG A 367 -28.71 -35.90 0.47
C ARG A 367 -28.16 -36.93 1.44
N ASP A 368 -28.77 -37.10 2.61
CA ASP A 368 -28.39 -38.13 3.59
C ASP A 368 -28.57 -39.54 3.02
N PHE A 369 -29.62 -39.77 2.22
CA PHE A 369 -29.80 -41.04 1.49
C PHE A 369 -28.67 -41.28 0.48
N VAL A 370 -28.28 -40.27 -0.29
CA VAL A 370 -27.16 -40.37 -1.25
C VAL A 370 -25.85 -40.70 -0.53
N MET A 371 -25.54 -40.01 0.58
CA MET A 371 -24.36 -40.32 1.37
C MET A 371 -24.38 -41.71 1.98
N TRP A 372 -25.52 -42.12 2.54
CA TRP A 372 -25.69 -43.46 3.09
C TRP A 372 -25.48 -44.52 2.01
N ARG A 373 -25.98 -44.33 0.78
CA ARG A 373 -25.68 -45.24 -0.34
C ARG A 373 -24.17 -45.34 -0.61
N PHE A 374 -23.43 -44.23 -0.53
CA PHE A 374 -21.97 -44.25 -0.64
C PHE A 374 -21.27 -44.95 0.54
N THR A 375 -21.92 -45.19 1.67
CA THR A 375 -21.35 -46.04 2.74
C THR A 375 -21.40 -47.54 2.40
N LEU A 376 -22.29 -47.94 1.49
CA LEU A 376 -22.48 -49.33 1.08
C LEU A 376 -21.76 -49.65 -0.23
N GLU A 377 -21.84 -48.73 -1.20
CA GLU A 377 -21.35 -48.93 -2.55
C GLU A 377 -20.44 -47.77 -2.97
N ARG A 378 -19.46 -48.07 -3.82
CA ARG A 378 -18.53 -47.05 -4.31
C ARG A 378 -19.12 -46.15 -5.40
N SER A 379 -20.10 -46.67 -6.14
CA SER A 379 -20.73 -45.99 -7.27
C SER A 379 -22.24 -46.11 -7.20
N VAL A 380 -22.94 -45.04 -7.58
CA VAL A 380 -24.41 -44.98 -7.57
C VAL A 380 -24.97 -44.47 -8.88
N MET A 381 -26.16 -44.94 -9.26
CA MET A 381 -26.85 -44.51 -10.47
C MET A 381 -27.85 -43.40 -10.18
N ARG A 382 -27.70 -42.25 -10.85
CA ARG A 382 -28.61 -41.09 -10.67
C ARG A 382 -30.08 -41.47 -10.91
N LYS A 383 -30.37 -42.28 -11.95
CA LYS A 383 -31.74 -42.70 -12.28
C LYS A 383 -32.40 -43.49 -11.14
N GLU A 384 -31.66 -44.40 -10.52
CA GLU A 384 -32.14 -45.20 -9.37
C GLU A 384 -32.39 -44.31 -8.16
N ILE A 385 -31.42 -43.45 -7.83
CA ILE A 385 -31.55 -42.49 -6.72
C ILE A 385 -32.79 -41.61 -6.91
N THR A 386 -32.93 -40.95 -8.08
CA THR A 386 -34.06 -40.07 -8.38
C THR A 386 -35.41 -40.79 -8.27
N SER A 387 -35.49 -42.06 -8.69
CA SER A 387 -36.71 -42.85 -8.58
C SER A 387 -37.14 -43.13 -7.13
N ILE A 388 -36.16 -43.24 -6.22
CA ILE A 388 -36.39 -43.56 -4.80
C ILE A 388 -36.73 -42.30 -4.01
N ILE A 389 -35.90 -41.25 -4.13
CA ILE A 389 -36.05 -40.04 -3.31
C ILE A 389 -37.11 -39.06 -3.83
N LYS A 390 -37.58 -39.26 -5.08
CA LYS A 390 -38.61 -38.43 -5.74
C LYS A 390 -38.31 -36.92 -5.72
N LEU A 391 -37.03 -36.56 -5.67
CA LEU A 391 -36.56 -35.18 -5.81
C LEU A 391 -36.35 -34.81 -7.29
N PRO A 392 -36.48 -33.53 -7.66
CA PRO A 392 -36.13 -33.03 -8.98
C PRO A 392 -34.71 -33.47 -9.37
N PRO A 393 -34.50 -33.95 -10.60
CA PRO A 393 -33.21 -34.52 -11.00
C PRO A 393 -32.05 -33.51 -10.86
N GLU A 394 -32.32 -32.22 -10.93
CA GLU A 394 -31.40 -31.09 -10.76
C GLU A 394 -30.78 -31.10 -9.35
N ASP A 395 -31.60 -31.22 -8.30
CA ASP A 395 -31.12 -31.27 -6.91
C ASP A 395 -30.29 -32.54 -6.66
N VAL A 396 -30.72 -33.68 -7.26
CA VAL A 396 -29.96 -34.94 -7.17
C VAL A 396 -28.59 -34.82 -7.85
N LYS A 397 -28.53 -34.09 -8.97
CA LYS A 397 -27.28 -33.82 -9.67
C LYS A 397 -26.35 -32.96 -8.82
N GLU A 398 -26.87 -31.91 -8.21
CA GLU A 398 -26.14 -31.03 -7.31
C GLU A 398 -25.54 -31.83 -6.14
N PHE A 399 -26.32 -32.69 -5.49
CA PHE A 399 -25.80 -33.53 -4.41
C PHE A 399 -24.64 -34.41 -4.86
N LEU A 400 -24.74 -35.00 -6.05
CA LEU A 400 -23.71 -35.87 -6.60
C LEU A 400 -22.47 -35.10 -7.04
N GLU A 401 -22.61 -33.91 -7.60
CA GLU A 401 -21.48 -33.04 -7.98
C GLU A 401 -20.65 -32.61 -6.76
N HIS A 402 -21.27 -32.47 -5.59
CA HIS A 402 -20.58 -32.14 -4.35
C HIS A 402 -19.74 -33.28 -3.74
N VAL A 403 -20.09 -34.55 -3.98
CA VAL A 403 -19.48 -35.70 -3.28
C VAL A 403 -18.94 -36.81 -4.19
N ALA A 404 -19.19 -36.72 -5.48
CA ALA A 404 -18.90 -37.76 -6.45
C ALA A 404 -18.52 -37.17 -7.82
N LYS A 405 -17.90 -38.01 -8.65
CA LYS A 405 -17.56 -37.68 -10.04
C LYS A 405 -18.26 -38.63 -11.02
N PRO A 406 -18.69 -38.14 -12.19
CA PRO A 406 -19.32 -38.98 -13.18
C PRO A 406 -18.30 -39.94 -13.83
N ARG A 407 -18.68 -41.21 -13.98
CA ARG A 407 -17.93 -42.26 -14.68
C ARG A 407 -18.76 -42.78 -15.84
N HIS A 408 -18.15 -42.85 -17.03
CA HIS A 408 -18.75 -43.48 -18.20
C HIS A 408 -19.21 -44.91 -17.86
N ASN A 409 -20.49 -45.21 -18.12
CA ASN A 409 -21.15 -46.50 -17.92
C ASN A 409 -21.15 -47.08 -16.48
N ARG A 410 -20.77 -46.30 -15.45
CA ARG A 410 -20.78 -46.74 -14.04
C ARG A 410 -21.48 -45.75 -13.08
N GLY A 411 -22.17 -44.75 -13.62
CA GLY A 411 -22.87 -43.76 -12.80
C GLY A 411 -21.92 -42.75 -12.15
N TRP A 412 -22.12 -42.49 -10.87
CA TRP A 412 -21.34 -41.53 -10.07
C TRP A 412 -20.48 -42.27 -9.06
N GLU A 413 -19.16 -42.11 -9.14
CA GLU A 413 -18.20 -42.72 -8.23
C GLU A 413 -17.82 -41.73 -7.13
N PHE A 414 -17.73 -42.17 -5.88
CA PHE A 414 -17.32 -41.32 -4.76
C PHE A 414 -15.99 -40.59 -5.06
N LEU A 415 -15.92 -39.31 -4.71
CA LEU A 415 -14.91 -38.39 -5.20
C LEU A 415 -13.48 -38.83 -4.84
N LEU A 416 -13.30 -39.29 -3.60
CA LEU A 416 -12.02 -39.70 -3.04
C LEU A 416 -11.89 -41.23 -2.93
N PRO A 417 -10.67 -41.79 -2.94
CA PRO A 417 -10.44 -43.18 -2.55
C PRO A 417 -10.80 -43.39 -1.07
N THR A 418 -11.09 -44.63 -0.70
CA THR A 418 -11.35 -44.97 0.71
C THR A 418 -10.10 -44.72 1.55
N ASP A 419 -10.22 -43.88 2.58
CA ASP A 419 -9.10 -43.57 3.49
C ASP A 419 -9.00 -44.69 4.56
N VAL A 420 -8.31 -45.77 4.17
CA VAL A 420 -8.10 -46.95 5.04
C VAL A 420 -7.20 -46.61 6.22
N ASP A 421 -6.25 -45.70 6.02
CA ASP A 421 -5.31 -45.27 7.06
C ASP A 421 -6.04 -44.55 8.19
N PHE A 422 -6.97 -43.66 7.87
CA PHE A 422 -7.82 -43.02 8.85
C PHE A 422 -8.62 -44.03 9.67
N VAL A 423 -9.28 -44.99 9.00
CA VAL A 423 -10.11 -46.01 9.65
C VAL A 423 -9.26 -46.88 10.59
N LYS A 424 -8.05 -47.25 10.17
CA LYS A 424 -7.11 -48.04 10.99
C LYS A 424 -6.58 -47.25 12.18
N LYS A 425 -6.32 -45.95 12.01
CA LYS A 425 -5.78 -45.07 13.05
C LYS A 425 -6.82 -44.65 14.09
N HIS A 426 -8.10 -44.55 13.69
CA HIS A 426 -9.21 -44.11 14.54
C HIS A 426 -10.40 -45.08 14.50
N PRO A 427 -10.23 -46.34 14.94
CA PRO A 427 -11.26 -47.38 14.84
C PRO A 427 -12.50 -47.09 15.69
N ASP A 428 -12.31 -46.43 16.83
CA ASP A 428 -13.39 -46.03 17.74
C ASP A 428 -14.30 -44.95 17.10
N VAL A 429 -13.70 -43.97 16.41
CA VAL A 429 -14.43 -42.94 15.66
C VAL A 429 -15.18 -43.57 14.50
N ALA A 430 -14.51 -44.43 13.73
CA ALA A 430 -15.12 -45.13 12.61
C ALA A 430 -16.34 -45.97 13.05
N HIS A 431 -16.22 -46.70 14.17
CA HIS A 431 -17.33 -47.47 14.73
C HIS A 431 -18.49 -46.57 15.19
N ARG A 432 -18.22 -45.47 15.90
CA ARG A 432 -19.27 -44.51 16.30
C ARG A 432 -19.98 -43.90 15.09
N GLN A 433 -19.24 -43.54 14.03
CA GLN A 433 -19.81 -43.00 12.80
C GLN A 433 -20.67 -44.04 12.08
N HIS A 434 -20.26 -45.32 12.08
CA HIS A 434 -21.10 -46.40 11.56
C HIS A 434 -22.42 -46.53 12.33
N MET A 435 -22.39 -46.46 13.67
CA MET A 435 -23.61 -46.47 14.49
C MET A 435 -24.52 -45.26 14.20
N LEU A 436 -23.94 -44.08 13.93
CA LEU A 436 -24.71 -42.91 13.49
C LEU A 436 -25.40 -43.15 12.14
N TRP A 437 -24.73 -43.77 11.18
CA TRP A 437 -25.31 -44.13 9.89
C TRP A 437 -26.44 -45.16 10.01
N LEU A 438 -26.34 -46.14 10.92
CA LEU A 438 -27.45 -47.05 11.21
C LEU A 438 -28.67 -46.31 11.76
N GLY A 439 -28.45 -45.31 12.63
CA GLY A 439 -29.53 -44.44 13.12
C GLY A 439 -30.17 -43.60 12.01
N ILE A 440 -29.36 -43.07 11.07
CA ILE A 440 -29.86 -42.34 9.89
C ILE A 440 -30.65 -43.27 8.98
N GLN A 441 -30.16 -44.48 8.72
CA GLN A 441 -30.85 -45.50 7.94
C GLN A 441 -32.23 -45.85 8.53
N SER A 442 -32.30 -46.06 9.85
CA SER A 442 -33.57 -46.30 10.54
C SER A 442 -34.56 -45.15 10.30
N LYS A 443 -34.10 -43.89 10.41
CA LYS A 443 -34.95 -42.71 10.14
C LYS A 443 -35.41 -42.65 8.68
N LEU A 444 -34.51 -42.95 7.73
CA LEU A 444 -34.84 -42.98 6.30
C LEU A 444 -35.89 -44.06 5.97
N ASN A 445 -35.86 -45.20 6.68
CA ASN A 445 -36.80 -46.30 6.48
C ASN A 445 -38.15 -46.10 7.21
N SER A 446 -38.15 -45.46 8.38
CA SER A 446 -39.37 -45.25 9.19
C SER A 446 -40.28 -44.16 8.62
N THR A 447 -39.73 -43.17 7.92
CA THR A 447 -40.53 -42.23 7.15
C THR A 447 -40.74 -42.77 5.75
N ASN A 448 -41.98 -43.09 5.37
CA ASN A 448 -42.32 -43.24 3.95
C ASN A 448 -41.78 -42.00 3.21
N LEU A 449 -40.78 -42.18 2.34
CA LEU A 449 -40.17 -41.16 1.46
C LEU A 449 -41.20 -40.41 0.58
N ILE A 450 -42.49 -40.73 0.70
CA ILE A 450 -43.62 -40.41 -0.18
C ILE A 450 -44.64 -39.48 0.50
N ALA A 451 -44.55 -39.19 1.81
CA ALA A 451 -45.62 -38.51 2.56
C ALA A 451 -45.47 -36.99 2.76
N LEU A 452 -44.74 -36.29 1.88
CA LEU A 452 -44.92 -34.84 1.72
C LEU A 452 -45.12 -34.61 0.23
N LYS A 453 -46.38 -34.50 -0.21
CA LYS A 453 -46.66 -33.89 -1.52
C LYS A 453 -45.93 -32.55 -1.52
N PRO A 454 -45.15 -32.21 -2.56
CA PRO A 454 -44.61 -30.88 -2.68
C PRO A 454 -45.81 -29.94 -2.73
N VAL A 455 -46.07 -29.24 -1.62
CA VAL A 455 -46.94 -28.08 -1.66
C VAL A 455 -46.16 -27.12 -2.55
N VAL A 456 -46.57 -27.01 -3.80
CA VAL A 456 -46.11 -25.97 -4.70
C VAL A 456 -46.58 -24.68 -4.06
N VAL A 457 -45.71 -24.08 -3.25
CA VAL A 457 -45.95 -22.76 -2.67
C VAL A 457 -45.99 -21.81 -3.86
N SER A 458 -47.19 -21.28 -4.12
CA SER A 458 -47.44 -20.28 -5.16
C SER A 458 -46.43 -19.14 -5.03
N GLY A 459 -46.02 -18.55 -6.15
CA GLY A 459 -45.14 -17.36 -6.14
C GLY A 459 -45.66 -16.24 -5.23
N GLU A 460 -46.98 -16.16 -5.07
CA GLU A 460 -47.67 -15.21 -4.21
C GLU A 460 -47.49 -15.48 -2.71
N GLN A 461 -47.48 -16.76 -2.30
CA GLN A 461 -47.15 -17.14 -0.91
C GLN A 461 -45.67 -16.91 -0.60
N ARG A 462 -44.77 -17.07 -1.57
CA ARG A 462 -43.34 -16.74 -1.39
C ARG A 462 -43.13 -15.24 -1.24
N LEU A 463 -43.83 -14.44 -2.04
CA LEU A 463 -43.81 -12.98 -1.94
C LEU A 463 -44.32 -12.52 -0.56
N LYS A 464 -45.40 -13.13 -0.08
CA LYS A 464 -45.97 -12.82 1.23
C LYS A 464 -45.02 -13.16 2.38
N MET A 465 -44.40 -14.35 2.37
CA MET A 465 -43.39 -14.73 3.37
C MET A 465 -42.14 -13.84 3.29
N ALA A 466 -41.73 -13.40 2.09
CA ALA A 466 -40.62 -12.47 1.92
C ALA A 466 -40.96 -11.06 2.47
N GLN A 467 -42.18 -10.58 2.24
CA GLN A 467 -42.68 -9.32 2.78
C GLN A 467 -42.79 -9.36 4.31
N GLU A 468 -43.28 -10.46 4.87
CA GLU A 468 -43.33 -10.68 6.33
C GLU A 468 -41.92 -10.69 6.94
N ARG A 469 -40.93 -11.32 6.29
CA ARG A 469 -39.52 -11.27 6.73
C ARG A 469 -38.90 -9.88 6.67
N VAL A 470 -39.25 -9.08 5.65
CA VAL A 470 -38.80 -7.67 5.57
C VAL A 470 -39.40 -6.87 6.70
N HIS A 471 -40.68 -7.08 7.02
CA HIS A 471 -41.34 -6.43 8.15
C HIS A 471 -40.75 -6.85 9.51
N GLU A 472 -40.49 -8.13 9.72
CA GLU A 472 -39.85 -8.63 10.96
C GLU A 472 -38.43 -8.08 11.12
N ASN A 473 -37.60 -8.12 10.06
CA ASN A 473 -36.26 -7.55 10.09
C ASN A 473 -36.27 -6.03 10.30
N GLN A 474 -37.21 -5.32 9.69
CA GLN A 474 -37.38 -3.88 9.91
C GLN A 474 -37.76 -3.58 11.36
N SER A 475 -38.65 -4.38 11.96
CA SER A 475 -39.04 -4.23 13.37
C SER A 475 -37.88 -4.54 14.33
N SER A 476 -37.02 -5.51 13.99
CA SER A 476 -35.83 -5.86 14.77
C SER A 476 -34.75 -4.78 14.68
N LEU A 477 -34.48 -4.27 13.46
CA LEU A 477 -33.54 -3.16 13.22
C LEU A 477 -34.01 -1.88 13.91
N GLN A 478 -35.32 -1.62 13.93
CA GLN A 478 -35.90 -0.48 14.63
C GLN A 478 -35.72 -0.60 16.15
N LYS A 479 -35.99 -1.78 16.74
CA LYS A 479 -35.72 -2.05 18.17
C LYS A 479 -34.24 -1.89 18.53
N GLU A 480 -33.33 -2.30 17.64
CA GLU A 480 -31.88 -2.17 17.84
C GLU A 480 -31.40 -0.71 17.73
N LEU A 481 -32.00 0.07 16.84
CA LEU A 481 -31.78 1.52 16.73
C LEU A 481 -32.31 2.29 17.93
N ASP A 482 -33.48 1.91 18.46
CA ASP A 482 -34.08 2.54 19.63
C ASP A 482 -33.30 2.19 20.91
N ALA A 483 -32.78 0.97 21.02
CA ALA A 483 -31.87 0.58 22.10
C ALA A 483 -30.54 1.36 22.06
N LYS A 484 -30.02 1.67 20.87
CA LYS A 484 -28.82 2.52 20.71
C LYS A 484 -29.09 3.99 21.03
N ARG A 485 -30.30 4.49 20.78
CA ARG A 485 -30.70 5.88 21.13
C ARG A 485 -30.92 6.08 22.63
N ALA A 486 -31.37 5.05 23.35
CA ALA A 486 -31.54 5.11 24.80
C ALA A 486 -30.22 5.16 25.59
N GLY A 487 -29.08 4.81 24.96
CA GLY A 487 -27.76 4.73 25.61
C GLY A 487 -26.88 5.99 25.51
N VAL A 488 -27.31 7.06 24.84
CA VAL A 488 -26.48 8.27 24.63
C VAL A 488 -27.21 9.50 25.18
N GLY A 489 -27.12 9.68 26.50
CA GLY A 489 -27.43 10.96 27.15
C GLY A 489 -26.19 11.83 27.22
N GLY A 490 -26.11 12.86 26.37
CA GLY A 490 -25.05 13.88 26.42
C GLY A 490 -25.09 14.84 25.23
N GLN A 491 -25.44 16.10 25.51
CA GLN A 491 -25.72 17.19 24.56
C GLN A 491 -24.68 17.37 23.43
N VAL A 492 -25.15 17.44 22.17
CA VAL A 492 -24.48 18.22 21.11
C VAL A 492 -25.50 19.06 20.36
N LYS A 493 -25.18 20.35 20.34
CA LYS A 493 -25.91 21.49 19.78
C LYS A 493 -26.02 21.35 18.25
N ARG A 494 -27.24 21.45 17.72
CA ARG A 494 -27.56 21.52 16.28
C ARG A 494 -27.12 22.85 15.69
N GLU A 495 -26.64 22.85 14.45
CA GLU A 495 -26.83 23.92 13.45
C GLU A 495 -26.78 23.35 12.01
N PRO A 496 -27.30 24.09 11.00
CA PRO A 496 -28.18 23.54 9.97
C PRO A 496 -27.54 23.37 8.58
N ALA A 497 -28.30 22.69 7.72
CA ALA A 497 -28.03 22.49 6.30
C ALA A 497 -28.17 23.80 5.49
N SER A 498 -27.32 23.95 4.47
CA SER A 498 -27.52 24.92 3.38
C SER A 498 -27.01 24.31 2.07
N ASP A 499 -27.84 24.53 1.05
CA ASP A 499 -27.74 24.11 -0.34
C ASP A 499 -26.44 24.51 -1.04
N LYS A 500 -26.05 23.71 -2.04
CA LYS A 500 -24.98 24.01 -2.98
C LYS A 500 -25.56 24.16 -4.39
N GLU A 501 -25.42 25.35 -4.94
CA GLU A 501 -25.47 25.64 -6.38
C GLU A 501 -24.04 25.92 -6.88
N ASP A 502 -23.84 25.62 -8.17
CA ASP A 502 -22.67 25.77 -9.06
C ASP A 502 -22.07 27.21 -9.04
N GLU A 503 -20.84 27.59 -9.43
CA GLU A 503 -19.80 27.19 -10.40
C GLU A 503 -18.57 28.14 -10.10
N PRO A 504 -17.48 28.38 -10.90
CA PRO A 504 -16.84 27.64 -12.02
C PRO A 504 -15.29 27.51 -11.90
N MET A 505 -14.70 26.89 -12.93
CA MET A 505 -13.26 26.63 -13.19
C MET A 505 -12.41 27.85 -13.55
N ASP A 506 -11.07 27.74 -13.38
CA ASP A 506 -10.06 27.78 -14.48
C ASP A 506 -8.61 27.76 -13.92
N THR A 507 -7.81 26.72 -14.17
CA THR A 507 -6.88 26.41 -15.28
C THR A 507 -5.42 26.91 -15.12
N SER A 508 -4.56 25.91 -14.90
CA SER A 508 -3.25 25.64 -15.56
C SER A 508 -2.01 26.53 -15.35
N SER A 509 -0.92 25.84 -14.98
CA SER A 509 0.38 25.70 -15.70
C SER A 509 1.58 25.85 -14.75
N ALA A 510 2.29 24.80 -14.33
CA ALA A 510 3.23 23.93 -15.06
C ALA A 510 4.70 24.28 -14.75
N SER A 511 5.45 23.36 -14.11
CA SER A 511 6.64 22.69 -14.70
C SER A 511 7.61 22.09 -13.65
N SER A 512 7.83 20.78 -13.80
CA SER A 512 9.10 20.02 -13.69
C SER A 512 10.00 20.08 -12.43
N LEU A 513 10.24 18.92 -11.80
CA LEU A 513 11.49 18.14 -11.95
C LEU A 513 11.39 16.75 -11.25
N PRO A 514 12.18 15.74 -11.69
CA PRO A 514 11.98 14.31 -11.42
C PRO A 514 12.91 13.78 -10.32
N ASN A 515 12.54 12.66 -9.69
CA ASN A 515 13.39 11.95 -8.74
C ASN A 515 13.87 10.63 -9.37
N GLY A 516 15.08 10.65 -9.92
CA GLY A 516 15.86 9.46 -10.26
C GLY A 516 16.83 9.13 -9.14
N SER A 517 16.98 7.84 -8.82
CA SER A 517 18.09 7.36 -7.99
C SER A 517 18.77 6.20 -8.70
N VAL A 518 19.99 6.46 -9.15
CA VAL A 518 20.99 5.52 -9.64
C VAL A 518 22.11 5.47 -8.59
N ASN A 519 22.55 4.26 -8.26
CA ASN A 519 23.90 3.86 -7.82
C ASN A 519 23.86 2.31 -7.72
N GLY A 520 24.80 1.50 -8.20
CA GLY A 520 26.19 1.70 -8.61
C GLY A 520 27.06 0.61 -7.94
N TYR A 521 27.30 -0.49 -8.68
CA TYR A 521 28.35 -1.55 -8.59
C TYR A 521 28.77 -2.22 -7.26
N PRO A 522 29.07 -3.53 -7.33
CA PRO A 522 30.31 -4.06 -6.77
C PRO A 522 31.18 -4.80 -7.81
N SER A 523 32.49 -4.66 -7.62
CA SER A 523 33.57 -5.22 -8.43
C SER A 523 33.79 -6.73 -8.20
N SER A 524 34.40 -7.32 -9.22
CA SER A 524 34.74 -8.72 -9.47
C SER A 524 35.70 -9.41 -8.48
N THR A 525 35.42 -10.69 -8.19
CA THR A 525 36.41 -11.79 -8.16
C THR A 525 35.70 -13.12 -8.48
N SER A 526 36.15 -13.78 -9.55
CA SER A 526 35.61 -15.04 -10.13
C SER A 526 36.10 -16.30 -9.36
N PRO A 527 35.63 -17.54 -9.66
CA PRO A 527 35.89 -18.21 -10.95
C PRO A 527 34.69 -18.92 -11.62
N ALA A 528 34.64 -18.75 -12.95
CA ALA A 528 34.20 -19.66 -13.99
C ALA A 528 32.99 -20.59 -13.76
N PHE A 529 31.85 -20.20 -14.35
CA PHE A 529 31.12 -21.07 -15.28
C PHE A 529 30.57 -20.20 -16.42
N GLU A 530 30.87 -20.62 -17.64
CA GLU A 530 30.38 -20.02 -18.88
C GLU A 530 28.85 -20.04 -18.91
N HIS A 531 28.21 -18.94 -19.35
CA HIS A 531 27.10 -18.91 -20.32
C HIS A 531 26.51 -17.48 -20.42
N THR A 532 26.79 -16.84 -21.56
CA THR A 532 25.93 -15.94 -22.34
C THR A 532 25.22 -14.74 -21.67
N ASN A 533 25.61 -13.54 -22.11
CA ASN A 533 24.80 -12.31 -22.10
C ASN A 533 23.34 -12.58 -22.53
N GLY A 534 22.38 -12.29 -21.65
CA GLY A 534 20.96 -12.36 -21.96
C GLY A 534 20.11 -12.06 -20.72
N ASN A 535 19.98 -10.80 -20.34
CA ASN A 535 19.07 -10.37 -19.28
C ASN A 535 17.61 -10.31 -19.81
N GLY A 536 17.16 -11.40 -20.45
CA GLY A 536 15.78 -11.58 -20.91
C GLY A 536 14.89 -12.14 -19.81
N PRO A 537 13.57 -11.93 -19.87
CA PRO A 537 12.66 -12.50 -18.87
C PRO A 537 12.69 -14.03 -18.94
N SER A 538 12.69 -14.68 -17.77
CA SER A 538 12.78 -16.14 -17.69
C SER A 538 11.65 -16.81 -18.49
N PRO A 539 11.92 -17.96 -19.13
CA PRO A 539 10.91 -18.66 -19.93
C PRO A 539 9.66 -19.02 -19.11
N GLU A 540 9.79 -19.24 -17.81
CA GLU A 540 8.67 -19.49 -16.91
C GLU A 540 7.80 -18.24 -16.68
N LEU A 541 8.41 -17.05 -16.69
CA LEU A 541 7.67 -15.80 -16.56
C LEU A 541 6.91 -15.51 -17.85
N GLN A 542 7.52 -15.78 -18.99
CA GLN A 542 6.87 -15.69 -20.29
C GLN A 542 5.69 -16.67 -20.40
N ASP A 543 5.85 -17.91 -19.93
CA ASP A 543 4.78 -18.93 -19.92
C ASP A 543 3.61 -18.51 -19.01
N PHE A 544 3.90 -18.00 -17.81
CA PHE A 544 2.89 -17.45 -16.91
C PHE A 544 2.11 -16.30 -17.56
N VAL A 545 2.80 -15.30 -18.11
CA VAL A 545 2.18 -14.14 -18.76
C VAL A 545 1.33 -14.60 -19.97
N THR A 546 1.89 -15.45 -20.84
CA THR A 546 1.18 -15.99 -22.01
C THR A 546 -0.10 -16.72 -21.63
N LYS A 547 -0.03 -17.64 -20.65
CA LYS A 547 -1.22 -18.37 -20.15
C LYS A 547 -2.26 -17.44 -19.54
N THR A 548 -1.79 -16.42 -18.82
CA THR A 548 -2.66 -15.46 -18.15
C THR A 548 -3.44 -14.62 -19.15
N PHE A 549 -2.77 -14.04 -20.16
CA PHE A 549 -3.43 -13.21 -21.18
C PHE A 549 -4.28 -14.01 -22.17
N ARG A 550 -3.97 -15.29 -22.43
CA ARG A 550 -4.86 -16.20 -23.17
C ARG A 550 -6.20 -16.44 -22.46
N LYS A 551 -6.21 -16.39 -21.13
CA LYS A 551 -7.43 -16.53 -20.32
C LYS A 551 -8.11 -15.20 -20.04
N HIS A 552 -7.33 -14.13 -19.93
CA HIS A 552 -7.77 -12.79 -19.58
C HIS A 552 -7.23 -11.79 -20.60
N PHE A 553 -8.01 -11.55 -21.65
CA PHE A 553 -7.62 -10.72 -22.79
C PHE A 553 -7.21 -9.29 -22.45
N VAL A 554 -7.72 -8.74 -21.33
CA VAL A 554 -7.40 -7.38 -20.85
C VAL A 554 -7.17 -7.42 -19.35
N LEU A 555 -6.04 -6.87 -18.89
CA LEU A 555 -5.64 -6.81 -17.49
C LEU A 555 -4.91 -5.50 -17.18
N THR A 556 -5.05 -4.99 -15.96
CA THR A 556 -4.18 -3.93 -15.43
C THR A 556 -2.88 -4.52 -14.88
N LEU A 557 -1.83 -3.70 -14.73
CA LEU A 557 -0.59 -4.14 -14.08
C LEU A 557 -0.86 -4.63 -12.66
N ASN A 558 -1.73 -3.93 -11.91
CA ASN A 558 -2.12 -4.35 -10.57
C ASN A 558 -2.76 -5.75 -10.54
N GLU A 559 -3.70 -6.03 -11.45
CA GLU A 559 -4.37 -7.33 -11.52
C GLU A 559 -3.41 -8.45 -11.96
N LEU A 560 -2.47 -8.16 -12.85
CA LEU A 560 -1.43 -9.12 -13.23
C LEU A 560 -0.49 -9.42 -12.05
N LYS A 561 -0.06 -8.39 -11.28
CA LYS A 561 0.73 -8.57 -10.05
C LYS A 561 0.00 -9.42 -9.03
N ARG A 562 -1.30 -9.17 -8.82
CA ARG A 562 -2.15 -9.99 -7.93
C ARG A 562 -2.16 -11.45 -8.36
N ARG A 563 -2.32 -11.73 -9.66
CA ARG A 563 -2.31 -13.09 -10.21
C ARG A 563 -0.95 -13.75 -10.14
N PHE A 564 0.12 -13.00 -10.35
CA PHE A 564 1.48 -13.50 -10.22
C PHE A 564 1.76 -13.93 -8.77
N ASN A 565 1.37 -13.11 -7.79
CA ASN A 565 1.49 -13.47 -6.37
C ASN A 565 0.66 -14.71 -6.00
N LEU A 566 -0.54 -14.86 -6.55
CA LEU A 566 -1.35 -16.08 -6.37
C LEU A 566 -0.68 -17.31 -7.02
N HIS A 567 -0.06 -17.13 -8.19
CA HIS A 567 0.68 -18.19 -8.85
C HIS A 567 1.89 -18.63 -8.01
N LEU A 568 2.68 -17.68 -7.49
CA LEU A 568 3.78 -17.95 -6.57
C LEU A 568 3.30 -18.72 -5.31
N ALA A 569 2.17 -18.32 -4.73
CA ALA A 569 1.58 -18.99 -3.57
C ALA A 569 1.07 -20.41 -3.87
N SER A 570 0.80 -20.74 -5.13
CA SER A 570 0.35 -22.07 -5.55
C SER A 570 1.51 -23.05 -5.83
N MET A 571 2.76 -22.58 -5.85
CA MET A 571 3.93 -23.42 -6.13
C MET A 571 4.38 -24.20 -4.87
N PRO A 572 4.93 -25.42 -5.02
CA PRO A 572 5.50 -26.18 -3.91
C PRO A 572 6.69 -25.45 -3.25
N ALA A 573 6.79 -25.52 -1.92
CA ALA A 573 7.90 -24.92 -1.18
C ALA A 573 9.25 -25.52 -1.61
N GLY A 574 10.19 -24.66 -2.03
CA GLY A 574 11.53 -25.05 -2.51
C GLY A 574 11.75 -24.93 -4.02
N TRP A 575 10.69 -24.69 -4.81
CA TRP A 575 10.78 -24.38 -6.24
C TRP A 575 10.77 -22.86 -6.47
N ASN A 576 11.91 -22.20 -6.26
CA ASN A 576 12.05 -20.77 -6.57
C ASN A 576 12.59 -20.60 -7.99
N VAL A 577 11.70 -20.71 -8.99
CA VAL A 577 12.05 -20.52 -10.40
C VAL A 577 12.10 -19.04 -10.79
N PHE A 578 11.49 -18.17 -9.98
CA PHE A 578 11.49 -16.73 -10.18
C PHE A 578 12.48 -16.06 -9.22
N HIS A 579 13.59 -15.55 -9.75
CA HIS A 579 14.39 -14.54 -9.05
C HIS A 579 13.58 -13.23 -8.95
N SER A 580 13.91 -12.35 -7.99
CA SER A 580 13.16 -11.11 -7.69
C SER A 580 12.62 -10.40 -8.94
N VAL A 581 11.31 -10.53 -9.21
CA VAL A 581 10.66 -9.94 -10.39
C VAL A 581 10.27 -8.50 -10.10
N SER A 582 10.84 -7.53 -10.82
CA SER A 582 10.47 -6.12 -10.72
C SER A 582 9.28 -5.79 -11.63
N ASP A 583 8.57 -4.71 -11.33
CA ASP A 583 7.45 -4.25 -12.15
C ASP A 583 7.86 -3.90 -13.59
N HIS A 584 9.11 -3.47 -13.80
CA HIS A 584 9.66 -3.21 -15.12
C HIS A 584 9.85 -4.52 -15.90
N MET A 585 10.45 -5.54 -15.29
CA MET A 585 10.62 -6.84 -15.94
C MET A 585 9.28 -7.51 -16.27
N LEU A 586 8.27 -7.34 -15.41
CA LEU A 586 6.92 -7.82 -15.69
C LEU A 586 6.32 -7.12 -16.91
N GLN A 587 6.46 -5.79 -17.01
CA GLN A 587 5.99 -5.02 -18.17
C GLN A 587 6.72 -5.42 -19.46
N ASP A 588 8.05 -5.56 -19.43
CA ASP A 588 8.84 -6.00 -20.58
C ASP A 588 8.39 -7.40 -21.05
N THR A 589 8.12 -8.30 -20.10
CA THR A 589 7.62 -9.65 -20.41
C THR A 589 6.25 -9.61 -21.07
N ILE A 590 5.33 -8.73 -20.62
CA ILE A 590 4.02 -8.54 -21.26
C ILE A 590 4.19 -8.13 -22.72
N LEU A 591 5.07 -7.17 -22.99
CA LEU A 591 5.32 -6.68 -24.34
C LEU A 591 5.97 -7.75 -25.24
N LEU A 592 6.79 -8.63 -24.67
CA LEU A 592 7.37 -9.77 -25.38
C LEU A 592 6.35 -10.89 -25.67
N CYS A 593 5.31 -11.03 -24.84
CA CYS A 593 4.26 -12.06 -24.98
C CYS A 593 3.08 -11.62 -25.87
N SER A 594 3.34 -10.84 -26.93
CA SER A 594 2.32 -10.42 -27.90
C SER A 594 1.16 -9.60 -27.32
N CYS A 595 1.39 -8.90 -26.21
CA CYS A 595 0.45 -7.94 -25.64
C CYS A 595 0.89 -6.49 -25.91
N LYS A 596 -0.05 -5.56 -25.84
CA LYS A 596 0.23 -4.12 -25.93
C LYS A 596 -0.42 -3.34 -24.79
N GLN A 597 0.23 -2.25 -24.40
CA GLN A 597 -0.36 -1.30 -23.48
C GLN A 597 -1.45 -0.48 -24.21
N ILE A 598 -2.61 -0.35 -23.58
CA ILE A 598 -3.73 0.45 -24.06
C ILE A 598 -3.72 1.75 -23.26
N MET A 599 -3.51 2.89 -23.94
CA MET A 599 -3.43 4.21 -23.32
C MET A 599 -4.84 4.75 -23.05
N VAL A 600 -5.51 4.20 -22.05
CA VAL A 600 -6.87 4.61 -21.68
C VAL A 600 -6.82 6.02 -21.07
N PRO A 601 -7.63 6.99 -21.55
CA PRO A 601 -7.64 8.34 -21.01
C PRO A 601 -8.47 8.38 -19.71
N PHE A 602 -7.85 8.05 -18.58
CA PHE A 602 -8.51 8.13 -17.27
C PHE A 602 -8.96 9.57 -16.95
N PRO A 603 -10.11 9.77 -16.28
CA PRO A 603 -10.54 11.10 -15.83
C PRO A 603 -9.53 11.73 -14.87
N ALA A 604 -9.35 13.05 -14.91
CA ALA A 604 -8.41 13.77 -14.04
C ALA A 604 -8.67 13.55 -12.54
N GLN A 605 -9.92 13.28 -12.17
CA GLN A 605 -10.39 12.98 -10.82
C GLN A 605 -10.31 11.49 -10.44
N THR A 606 -9.61 10.66 -11.22
CA THR A 606 -9.49 9.22 -10.92
C THR A 606 -8.77 8.98 -9.60
N THR A 607 -9.31 8.08 -8.78
CA THR A 607 -8.65 7.59 -7.55
C THR A 607 -7.79 6.34 -7.80
N ALA A 608 -7.74 5.85 -9.05
CA ALA A 608 -7.00 4.64 -9.42
C ALA A 608 -5.49 4.83 -9.24
N ALA A 609 -4.83 3.86 -8.63
CA ALA A 609 -3.38 3.88 -8.46
C ALA A 609 -2.64 3.81 -9.81
N HIS A 610 -1.37 4.22 -9.84
CA HIS A 610 -0.57 4.23 -11.09
C HIS A 610 -0.51 2.85 -11.78
N ASP A 611 -0.47 1.75 -11.02
CA ASP A 611 -0.48 0.38 -11.56
C ASP A 611 -1.86 -0.05 -12.09
N GLU A 612 -2.94 0.59 -11.65
CA GLU A 612 -4.30 0.34 -12.14
C GLU A 612 -4.59 1.12 -13.43
N GLN A 613 -3.86 2.21 -13.65
CA GLN A 613 -3.93 3.00 -14.88
C GLN A 613 -3.15 2.37 -16.04
N LYS A 614 -2.26 1.42 -15.76
CA LYS A 614 -1.52 0.66 -16.78
C LYS A 614 -2.33 -0.54 -17.25
N VAL A 615 -3.06 -0.37 -18.36
CA VAL A 615 -3.91 -1.41 -18.96
C VAL A 615 -3.17 -2.10 -20.11
N PHE A 616 -3.19 -3.42 -20.14
CA PHE A 616 -2.61 -4.24 -21.21
C PHE A 616 -3.68 -5.13 -21.83
N GLY A 617 -3.62 -5.28 -23.16
CA GLY A 617 -4.48 -6.17 -23.93
C GLY A 617 -3.68 -7.15 -24.79
N LEU A 618 -4.19 -8.37 -24.96
CA LEU A 618 -3.63 -9.36 -25.86
C LEU A 618 -3.79 -8.90 -27.31
N TRP A 619 -2.68 -8.67 -28.02
CA TRP A 619 -2.68 -8.10 -29.37
C TRP A 619 -2.70 -9.17 -30.47
N GLU A 620 -2.03 -10.29 -30.23
CA GLU A 620 -1.95 -11.45 -31.12
C GLU A 620 -2.13 -12.74 -30.31
N SER A 621 -3.26 -13.41 -30.53
CA SER A 621 -3.55 -14.76 -30.06
C SER A 621 -3.40 -15.82 -31.17
N GLY A 622 -3.39 -15.38 -32.43
CA GLY A 622 -3.38 -16.24 -33.62
C GLY A 622 -4.79 -16.49 -34.18
N GLU A 623 -5.82 -15.86 -33.62
CA GLU A 623 -7.21 -15.93 -34.07
C GLU A 623 -7.54 -14.75 -35.00
N GLU A 624 -8.38 -14.96 -36.02
CA GLU A 624 -8.88 -13.85 -36.85
C GLU A 624 -9.67 -12.81 -36.03
N PHE A 625 -10.21 -13.24 -34.89
CA PHE A 625 -10.94 -12.39 -33.95
C PHE A 625 -10.04 -11.32 -33.27
N ASP A 626 -8.71 -11.45 -33.36
CA ASP A 626 -7.78 -10.42 -32.86
C ASP A 626 -8.01 -9.08 -33.54
N LYS A 627 -8.43 -9.07 -34.82
CA LYS A 627 -8.74 -7.82 -35.54
C LYS A 627 -9.90 -7.06 -34.88
N HIS A 628 -10.88 -7.76 -34.32
CA HIS A 628 -12.00 -7.17 -33.57
C HIS A 628 -11.53 -6.57 -32.23
N ARG A 629 -10.63 -7.27 -31.51
CA ARG A 629 -10.04 -6.79 -30.25
C ARG A 629 -9.21 -5.52 -30.47
N ARG A 630 -8.41 -5.46 -31.54
CA ARG A 630 -7.59 -4.28 -31.86
C ARG A 630 -8.42 -3.03 -32.12
N LEU A 631 -9.53 -3.16 -32.85
CA LEU A 631 -10.45 -2.03 -33.08
C LEU A 631 -11.12 -1.56 -31.80
N LEU A 632 -11.45 -2.48 -30.90
CA LEU A 632 -11.94 -2.13 -29.57
C LEU A 632 -10.88 -1.37 -28.77
N TYR A 633 -9.63 -1.81 -28.79
CA TYR A 633 -8.53 -1.15 -28.07
C TYR A 633 -8.23 0.25 -28.62
N ASP A 634 -8.29 0.47 -29.93
CA ASP A 634 -8.18 1.82 -30.52
C ASP A 634 -9.31 2.73 -30.02
N LEU A 635 -10.54 2.19 -29.92
CA LEU A 635 -11.68 2.94 -29.39
C LEU A 635 -11.44 3.37 -27.93
N PHE A 636 -10.87 2.51 -27.09
CA PHE A 636 -10.56 2.82 -25.69
C PHE A 636 -9.29 3.65 -25.48
N THR A 637 -8.44 3.79 -26.51
CA THR A 637 -7.32 4.74 -26.48
C THR A 637 -7.82 6.19 -26.55
N LYS A 638 -9.00 6.40 -27.14
CA LYS A 638 -9.63 7.73 -27.27
C LYS A 638 -10.76 7.97 -26.27
N ASN A 639 -11.27 6.91 -25.63
CA ASN A 639 -12.45 6.97 -24.78
C ASN A 639 -12.24 6.18 -23.49
N TYR A 640 -12.51 6.78 -22.35
CA TYR A 640 -12.54 6.05 -21.07
C TYR A 640 -13.67 5.02 -21.02
N ARG A 641 -14.81 5.33 -21.65
CA ARG A 641 -16.03 4.52 -21.67
C ARG A 641 -16.76 4.65 -22.99
N VAL A 642 -17.43 3.58 -23.41
CA VAL A 642 -18.07 3.50 -24.73
C VAL A 642 -19.49 2.93 -24.63
N ARG A 643 -20.38 3.34 -25.53
CA ARG A 643 -21.70 2.70 -25.69
C ARG A 643 -21.60 1.50 -26.62
N ARG A 644 -22.45 0.48 -26.42
CA ARG A 644 -22.50 -0.73 -27.27
C ARG A 644 -22.64 -0.39 -28.76
N ASN A 645 -23.50 0.56 -29.10
CA ASN A 645 -23.70 0.98 -30.50
C ASN A 645 -22.44 1.59 -31.12
N MET A 646 -21.60 2.28 -30.34
CA MET A 646 -20.36 2.86 -30.85
C MET A 646 -19.35 1.77 -31.23
N VAL A 647 -19.28 0.69 -30.45
CA VAL A 647 -18.48 -0.50 -30.78
C VAL A 647 -19.02 -1.18 -32.04
N GLN A 648 -20.34 -1.34 -32.14
CA GLN A 648 -20.96 -1.97 -33.30
C GLN A 648 -20.72 -1.17 -34.59
N VAL A 649 -20.89 0.17 -34.55
CA VAL A 649 -20.61 1.04 -35.70
C VAL A 649 -19.13 0.98 -36.09
N LYS A 650 -18.21 1.02 -35.13
CA LYS A 650 -16.77 1.00 -35.43
C LYS A 650 -16.32 -0.33 -36.04
N LEU A 651 -16.86 -1.46 -35.55
CA LEU A 651 -16.61 -2.77 -36.15
C LEU A 651 -17.22 -2.87 -37.55
N SER A 652 -18.42 -2.31 -37.73
CA SER A 652 -19.09 -2.36 -39.03
C SER A 652 -18.48 -1.49 -40.11
N GLN A 653 -17.79 -0.41 -39.73
CA GLN A 653 -17.01 0.41 -40.67
C GLN A 653 -15.83 -0.37 -41.28
N GLU A 654 -15.25 -1.31 -40.54
CA GLU A 654 -14.03 -2.02 -40.95
C GLU A 654 -14.33 -3.41 -41.51
N PHE A 655 -15.35 -4.10 -40.99
CA PHE A 655 -15.69 -5.48 -41.38
C PHE A 655 -17.05 -5.62 -42.08
N GLY A 656 -17.81 -4.54 -42.28
CA GLY A 656 -19.16 -4.60 -42.85
C GLY A 656 -20.23 -4.99 -41.83
N GLU A 657 -21.25 -5.76 -42.21
CA GLU A 657 -22.29 -6.16 -41.25
C GLU A 657 -21.74 -7.20 -40.25
N VAL A 658 -21.53 -6.78 -38.99
CA VAL A 658 -20.98 -7.64 -37.94
C VAL A 658 -22.10 -8.24 -37.10
N PRO A 659 -22.16 -9.58 -36.93
CA PRO A 659 -23.18 -10.24 -36.13
C PRO A 659 -23.24 -9.72 -34.70
N LYS A 660 -24.47 -9.59 -34.18
CA LYS A 660 -24.71 -9.16 -32.80
C LYS A 660 -23.95 -10.02 -31.77
N ALA A 661 -23.87 -11.33 -32.04
CA ALA A 661 -23.17 -12.31 -31.21
C ALA A 661 -21.66 -12.02 -31.07
N ASP A 662 -21.01 -11.53 -32.13
CA ASP A 662 -19.59 -11.22 -32.12
C ASP A 662 -19.30 -9.95 -31.31
N VAL A 663 -20.18 -8.95 -31.42
CA VAL A 663 -20.10 -7.74 -30.57
C VAL A 663 -20.27 -8.10 -29.10
N ASP A 664 -21.24 -8.97 -28.77
CA ASP A 664 -21.51 -9.40 -27.40
C ASP A 664 -20.36 -10.27 -26.86
N ARG A 665 -19.77 -11.13 -27.69
CA ARG A 665 -18.56 -11.90 -27.36
C ARG A 665 -17.39 -10.97 -27.06
N LEU A 666 -17.12 -10.00 -27.92
CA LEU A 666 -16.02 -9.05 -27.77
C LEU A 666 -16.14 -8.24 -26.48
N LEU A 667 -17.33 -7.72 -26.19
CA LEU A 667 -17.62 -6.97 -24.97
C LEU A 667 -17.51 -7.85 -23.73
N LYS A 668 -17.96 -9.11 -23.79
CA LYS A 668 -17.82 -10.07 -22.68
C LYS A 668 -16.36 -10.45 -22.42
N GLU A 669 -15.54 -10.57 -23.47
CA GLU A 669 -14.12 -10.92 -23.36
C GLU A 669 -13.30 -9.76 -22.76
N CYS A 670 -13.49 -8.53 -23.24
CA CYS A 670 -12.59 -7.40 -22.96
C CYS A 670 -13.15 -6.36 -21.97
N CYS A 671 -14.48 -6.27 -21.81
CA CYS A 671 -15.13 -5.17 -21.11
C CYS A 671 -15.99 -5.60 -19.92
N ILE A 672 -16.41 -4.63 -19.13
CA ILE A 672 -17.43 -4.71 -18.09
C ILE A 672 -18.45 -3.59 -18.31
N SER A 673 -19.73 -3.87 -18.06
CA SER A 673 -20.83 -2.92 -18.23
C SER A 673 -21.24 -2.34 -16.88
N GLN A 674 -21.28 -1.02 -16.77
CA GLN A 674 -21.81 -0.29 -15.61
C GLN A 674 -22.65 0.89 -16.08
N ALA A 675 -23.86 1.03 -15.55
CA ALA A 675 -24.79 2.12 -15.88
C ALA A 675 -25.01 2.33 -17.39
N GLY A 676 -25.10 1.25 -18.18
CA GLY A 676 -25.31 1.30 -19.63
C GLY A 676 -24.09 1.70 -20.46
N MET A 677 -22.92 1.87 -19.83
CA MET A 677 -21.65 2.17 -20.48
C MET A 677 -20.69 0.98 -20.30
N TRP A 678 -19.83 0.77 -21.28
CA TRP A 678 -18.81 -0.27 -21.27
C TRP A 678 -17.43 0.32 -21.02
N TYR A 679 -16.67 -0.35 -20.16
CA TYR A 679 -15.32 0.01 -19.76
C TYR A 679 -14.42 -1.21 -19.94
N LEU A 680 -13.12 -1.01 -20.15
CA LEU A 680 -12.19 -2.13 -20.15
C LEU A 680 -12.13 -2.79 -18.77
N LYS A 681 -11.93 -4.10 -18.73
CA LYS A 681 -11.83 -4.83 -17.45
C LYS A 681 -10.68 -4.28 -16.61
N GLY A 682 -10.97 -4.00 -15.34
CA GLY A 682 -10.01 -3.47 -14.37
C GLY A 682 -9.87 -1.95 -14.36
N THR A 683 -10.56 -1.21 -15.24
CA THR A 683 -10.52 0.27 -15.23
C THR A 683 -11.61 0.90 -14.37
N ILE A 684 -12.59 0.12 -13.89
CA ILE A 684 -13.62 0.58 -12.94
C ILE A 684 -13.22 0.18 -11.53
N GLN A 685 -13.20 1.14 -10.62
CA GLN A 685 -13.12 0.91 -9.18
C GLN A 685 -14.51 0.47 -8.69
N SER A 686 -14.63 -0.78 -8.24
CA SER A 686 -15.89 -1.37 -7.74
C SER A 686 -16.12 -1.03 -6.28
#